data_AF-A0A855SDW3-F1
#
_entry.id   AF-A0A855SDW3-F1
#
_cell.length_a   1.000
_cell.length_b   1.000
_cell.length_c   1.000
_cell.angle_alpha   90.00
_cell.angle_beta   90.00
_cell.angle_gamma   90.00
#
_symmetry.space_group_name_H-M   'P 1'
#
loop_
_entity.id
_entity.type
_entity.pdbx_description
1 polymer ?
#
loop_
_entity_poly.entity_id
_entity_poly.type
_entity_poly.pdbx_seq_one_letter_code
_entity_poly.pdbx_strand_id
1 'polypeptide(L)'
;MLENSIFLTRLAVGTALILLFGCGSGDENDDRNDVNTSKPTEVLPITALDGLSVATPGMKSFIDLSGHVLGGKAVLTSIHLLGENNNKCSPAIPNGIGFTVTPQNGEVCDYQFTVSNAQVTDSARMTVLTTTDINPVLPPLSQPLLLEPTTSPAELNVEAMLKELGEWEDGYSLDSEGLVVQSPDDNNIGQVNADGNTIEYTLPSATGWNRINYKLINNEDKTRVKVGDIYITISDTVRPSITIKNKKYDYNIANNNAIVNTRDSIDIDLSQLVDADDDNWQLVDVQSYNASVTPKEPDNITNKVLEFTAVMPGEHIISYVIADHYNNFSYGLVKVSVTAKESEKDWGDLNVLNKKFISPVTYSDGIESGFHVFPLWDSVKSNTISGYNIFIGDAYCRTLGNLPTEEQMNALYVKHYELNGSGELNNWPMEKKYLIKDNASYFSYDISSGLKGEKVTASSGAYYVTCIQNENISLSTVGNIEINPDDKNERVLFGTITKHPDMNVSISQIPELEGGGNLLGSDVELLVSGSGSELSITTLNNELGTYAIKVMDASNPENYITSQLVNYIPRTLASATIDIVKTSNGNLFTNSPSVAYLKKINGQSVADAIQKEGAEGEVAQGPAGDFYKFNFSHAENLCGHYNSMSIGYRDDWRLPSKHELKYQLYKEFDNMFTARGWPTAVRYWTKTSTDPNTYNTVSLSTGEVGSNPNEENNNYYVSCVSGLAGPEIPPVDEIAFVYDINGNLFTSSPSVSYIDNTILLDKDTGDVLEEDGTHGPSGYFYTFDWDEAVALCETYNKKHVLGRENWSLPSLKELQGLYPVFGNMFLSENWPTRKRYWSDTNANNILHFMADLKDGKSAYNNNSSKQYVSCRSVVY
;
A
#
# COMPACT_ATOMS: atom_id res chain seq x y z
N MET A 1 25.32 25.16 52.38
CA MET A 1 26.62 24.72 52.91
C MET A 1 27.04 23.49 52.12
N LEU A 2 28.33 23.39 51.78
CA LEU A 2 29.05 22.35 51.02
C LEU A 2 28.43 20.93 51.10
N GLU A 3 28.49 20.05 50.10
CA GLU A 3 29.72 19.52 49.48
C GLU A 3 29.45 18.59 48.25
N ASN A 4 30.26 18.75 47.19
CA ASN A 4 30.76 17.81 46.17
C ASN A 4 29.93 16.62 45.63
N SER A 5 29.83 16.53 44.29
CA SER A 5 30.34 15.38 43.50
C SER A 5 30.53 15.75 42.01
N ILE A 6 31.64 15.27 41.45
CA ILE A 6 32.27 15.62 40.18
C ILE A 6 31.81 14.63 39.10
N PHE A 7 31.44 15.11 37.90
CA PHE A 7 31.53 14.32 36.66
C PHE A 7 32.28 15.11 35.59
N LEU A 8 33.26 14.45 35.00
CA LEU A 8 34.30 15.02 34.14
C LEU A 8 33.80 15.37 32.73
N THR A 9 34.19 16.57 32.33
CA THR A 9 34.06 17.25 31.05
C THR A 9 34.81 16.53 29.92
N ARG A 10 34.22 16.46 28.71
CA ARG A 10 34.96 16.26 27.46
C ARG A 10 35.15 17.61 26.78
N LEU A 11 36.40 18.06 26.69
CA LEU A 11 36.82 19.18 25.85
C LEU A 11 38.18 18.81 25.24
N ALA A 12 38.25 18.68 23.92
CA ALA A 12 39.50 18.74 23.17
C ALA A 12 39.22 19.06 21.70
N VAL A 13 39.21 20.36 21.39
CA VAL A 13 39.37 20.90 20.04
C VAL A 13 40.84 20.82 19.69
N GLY A 14 41.17 20.25 18.52
CA GLY A 14 42.54 20.14 18.03
C GLY A 14 42.60 20.12 16.51
N THR A 15 42.49 21.29 15.88
CA THR A 15 42.88 21.54 14.49
C THR A 15 44.36 21.20 14.27
N ALA A 16 44.65 20.28 13.35
CA ALA A 16 46.02 19.98 12.91
C ALA A 16 46.23 20.38 11.44
N LEU A 17 47.09 21.38 11.25
CA LEU A 17 47.66 21.84 9.98
C LEU A 17 48.53 20.75 9.34
N ILE A 18 48.36 20.55 8.03
CA ILE A 18 49.26 19.77 7.18
C ILE A 18 50.50 20.61 6.88
N LEU A 19 51.68 20.12 7.28
CA LEU A 19 52.98 20.60 6.80
C LEU A 19 53.73 19.44 6.15
N LEU A 20 53.92 19.56 4.83
CA LEU A 20 54.84 18.76 4.03
C LEU A 20 56.28 19.17 4.36
N PHE A 21 57.12 18.19 4.72
CA PHE A 21 58.57 18.27 4.55
C PHE A 21 59.09 16.97 3.98
N GLY A 22 59.71 17.06 2.80
CA GLY A 22 60.60 16.03 2.26
C GLY A 22 62.05 16.29 2.68
N CYS A 23 62.81 15.20 2.85
CA CYS A 23 64.27 15.05 2.77
C CYS A 23 64.53 13.54 2.98
N GLY A 24 65.29 12.73 2.23
CA GLY A 24 66.46 12.93 1.37
C GLY A 24 67.63 12.08 1.91
N SER A 25 68.33 11.31 1.05
CA SER A 25 69.56 10.47 1.26
C SER A 25 69.31 9.01 1.68
N GLY A 26 69.74 7.93 0.99
CA GLY A 26 71.04 7.57 0.35
C GLY A 26 72.01 7.04 1.42
N ASP A 27 72.66 5.85 1.40
CA ASP A 27 72.97 4.81 0.41
C ASP A 27 73.47 3.52 1.14
N GLU A 28 73.51 2.38 0.42
CA GLU A 28 74.36 1.16 0.54
C GLU A 28 74.25 0.08 1.69
N ASN A 29 73.92 -1.15 1.24
CA ASN A 29 74.39 -2.52 1.60
C ASN A 29 74.51 -2.98 3.07
N ASP A 30 73.80 -4.05 3.45
CA ASP A 30 74.31 -5.45 3.46
C ASP A 30 73.31 -6.41 4.17
N ASP A 31 73.39 -7.69 3.80
CA ASP A 31 72.53 -8.84 4.11
C ASP A 31 71.92 -8.96 5.53
N ARG A 32 70.63 -9.34 5.63
CA ARG A 32 70.11 -10.58 6.28
C ARG A 32 68.63 -10.52 6.69
N ASN A 33 67.98 -11.67 6.46
CA ASN A 33 66.72 -12.17 7.03
C ASN A 33 65.44 -11.47 6.58
N ASP A 34 64.83 -12.08 5.56
CA ASP A 34 63.43 -11.91 5.18
C ASP A 34 62.54 -12.42 6.34
N VAL A 35 62.35 -11.57 7.35
CA VAL A 35 61.29 -11.73 8.33
C VAL A 35 60.01 -11.37 7.58
N ASN A 36 59.22 -12.41 7.34
CA ASN A 36 57.84 -12.35 6.85
C ASN A 36 57.05 -11.40 7.76
N THR A 37 57.07 -10.11 7.46
CA THR A 37 56.28 -9.09 8.15
C THR A 37 54.90 -9.17 7.53
N SER A 38 54.05 -9.97 8.17
CA SER A 38 52.61 -9.95 7.95
C SER A 38 52.14 -8.50 7.92
N LYS A 39 51.58 -8.09 6.78
CA LYS A 39 50.85 -6.83 6.61
C LYS A 39 49.94 -6.64 7.85
N PRO A 40 49.92 -5.47 8.53
CA PRO A 40 49.04 -5.28 9.67
C PRO A 40 47.60 -5.52 9.20
N THR A 41 46.89 -6.45 9.84
CA THR A 41 45.47 -6.66 9.59
C THR A 41 44.75 -5.36 9.92
N GLU A 42 44.23 -4.69 8.90
CA GLU A 42 43.43 -3.48 9.05
C GLU A 42 42.19 -3.83 9.87
N VAL A 43 42.10 -3.29 11.09
CA VAL A 43 40.92 -3.44 11.95
C VAL A 43 40.01 -2.27 11.59
N LEU A 44 38.83 -2.57 11.06
CA LEU A 44 37.81 -1.55 10.79
C LEU A 44 37.11 -1.16 12.10
N PRO A 45 36.76 0.12 12.32
CA PRO A 45 35.97 0.53 13.48
C PRO A 45 34.62 -0.19 13.50
N ILE A 46 33.98 -0.26 14.66
CA ILE A 46 32.67 -0.89 14.84
C ILE A 46 31.65 0.09 15.40
N THR A 47 30.38 -0.12 15.07
CA THR A 47 29.23 0.61 15.61
C THR A 47 28.15 -0.38 15.99
N ALA A 48 27.65 -0.31 17.22
CA ALA A 48 26.53 -1.11 17.70
C ALA A 48 25.22 -0.36 17.41
N LEU A 49 24.20 -1.08 16.96
CA LEU A 49 22.89 -0.50 16.64
C LEU A 49 21.81 -1.14 17.49
N ASP A 50 20.82 -0.33 17.84
CA ASP A 50 19.64 -0.80 18.54
C ASP A 50 18.82 -1.75 17.66
N GLY A 51 18.06 -2.65 18.29
CA GLY A 51 17.13 -3.49 17.54
C GLY A 51 16.15 -4.27 18.39
N LEU A 52 15.30 -4.98 17.68
CA LEU A 52 14.22 -5.81 18.20
C LEU A 52 14.40 -7.24 17.74
N SER A 53 14.20 -8.18 18.66
CA SER A 53 14.09 -9.60 18.35
C SER A 53 12.85 -10.20 18.98
N VAL A 54 12.27 -11.20 18.33
CA VAL A 54 11.11 -11.95 18.83
C VAL A 54 11.57 -13.34 19.24
N ALA A 55 11.12 -13.77 20.42
CA ALA A 55 11.43 -15.08 20.97
C ALA A 55 10.14 -15.82 21.38
N THR A 56 10.14 -17.15 21.26
CA THR A 56 8.96 -17.93 21.62
C THR A 56 8.94 -18.24 23.12
N PRO A 57 7.78 -18.06 23.80
CA PRO A 57 7.64 -18.36 25.23
C PRO A 57 8.11 -19.76 25.62
N GLY A 58 8.88 -19.86 26.71
CA GLY A 58 9.33 -21.12 27.30
C GLY A 58 10.36 -21.91 26.49
N MET A 59 10.73 -21.43 25.30
CA MET A 59 11.75 -22.04 24.46
C MET A 59 13.08 -21.30 24.61
N LYS A 60 14.19 -22.06 24.64
CA LYS A 60 15.51 -21.48 24.48
C LYS A 60 15.57 -20.80 23.12
N SER A 61 15.94 -19.53 23.09
CA SER A 61 16.02 -18.71 21.88
C SER A 61 17.38 -18.03 21.84
N PHE A 62 18.09 -18.16 20.71
CA PHE A 62 19.33 -17.43 20.46
C PHE A 62 19.03 -16.13 19.73
N ILE A 63 19.51 -15.02 20.28
CA ILE A 63 19.41 -13.69 19.71
C ILE A 63 20.75 -13.37 19.04
N ASP A 64 20.75 -13.31 17.70
CA ASP A 64 21.95 -13.02 16.91
C ASP A 64 22.14 -11.50 16.76
N LEU A 65 23.22 -10.96 17.34
CA LEU A 65 23.56 -9.54 17.30
C LEU A 65 24.42 -9.13 16.10
N SER A 66 24.88 -10.08 15.28
CA SER A 66 25.80 -9.79 14.17
C SER A 66 25.29 -8.74 13.19
N GLY A 67 23.99 -8.79 12.84
CA GLY A 67 23.37 -7.81 11.95
C GLY A 67 23.35 -6.40 12.55
N HIS A 68 23.45 -6.31 13.88
CA HIS A 68 23.34 -5.10 14.69
C HIS A 68 24.72 -4.51 15.04
N VAL A 69 25.78 -5.05 14.44
CA VAL A 69 27.14 -4.49 14.52
C VAL A 69 27.59 -4.13 13.11
N LEU A 70 27.83 -2.84 12.89
CA LEU A 70 28.41 -2.33 11.65
C LEU A 70 29.94 -2.29 11.73
N GLY A 71 30.59 -2.37 10.57
CA GLY A 71 32.04 -2.22 10.45
C GLY A 71 32.82 -3.54 10.58
N GLY A 72 33.87 -3.54 11.40
CA GLY A 72 34.77 -4.68 11.56
C GLY A 72 34.21 -5.86 12.36
N LYS A 73 34.92 -7.00 12.36
CA LYS A 73 34.57 -8.14 13.23
C LYS A 73 34.65 -7.72 14.70
N ALA A 74 33.59 -7.99 15.45
CA ALA A 74 33.49 -7.68 16.87
C ALA A 74 33.23 -8.94 17.71
N VAL A 75 33.47 -8.82 19.01
CA VAL A 75 33.12 -9.84 20.00
C VAL A 75 32.23 -9.21 21.06
N LEU A 76 31.19 -9.95 21.48
CA LEU A 76 30.34 -9.57 22.61
C LEU A 76 31.16 -9.65 23.90
N THR A 77 31.35 -8.52 24.58
CA THR A 77 32.13 -8.44 25.82
C THR A 77 31.26 -8.45 27.07
N SER A 78 30.08 -7.83 27.00
CA SER A 78 29.11 -7.85 28.09
C SER A 78 27.68 -7.75 27.59
N ILE A 79 26.76 -8.28 28.38
CA ILE A 79 25.32 -8.12 28.20
C ILE A 79 24.65 -7.99 29.56
N HIS A 80 23.79 -7.00 29.70
CA HIS A 80 23.11 -6.66 30.93
C HIS A 80 21.63 -6.43 30.67
N LEU A 81 20.77 -7.04 31.48
CA LEU A 81 19.34 -6.76 31.48
C LEU A 81 19.10 -5.38 32.13
N LEU A 82 18.31 -4.54 31.49
CA LEU A 82 17.92 -3.20 31.94
C LEU A 82 16.56 -3.22 32.64
N GLY A 83 16.38 -2.39 33.67
CA GLY A 83 15.10 -2.16 34.37
C GLY A 83 14.86 -3.00 35.64
N GLU A 84 13.78 -2.67 36.37
CA GLU A 84 13.42 -3.30 37.66
C GLU A 84 12.60 -4.61 37.52
N ASN A 85 12.10 -4.93 36.32
CA ASN A 85 11.36 -6.18 36.01
C ASN A 85 12.27 -7.42 35.88
N ASN A 86 13.43 -7.41 36.54
CA ASN A 86 14.46 -8.47 36.51
C ASN A 86 13.94 -9.86 36.91
N ASN A 87 12.77 -9.93 37.56
CA ASN A 87 12.22 -11.18 38.08
C ASN A 87 11.47 -12.01 37.02
N LYS A 88 11.01 -11.38 35.93
CA LYS A 88 10.24 -12.05 34.85
C LYS A 88 11.06 -12.23 33.56
N CYS A 89 12.05 -11.36 33.35
CA CYS A 89 12.98 -11.47 32.24
C CYS A 89 14.07 -12.51 32.51
N SER A 90 14.42 -13.27 31.47
CA SER A 90 15.47 -14.29 31.61
C SER A 90 16.87 -13.66 31.63
N PRO A 91 17.79 -14.19 32.45
CA PRO A 91 19.19 -13.81 32.34
C PRO A 91 19.71 -14.20 30.95
N ALA A 92 20.41 -13.27 30.31
CA ALA A 92 21.07 -13.52 29.04
C ALA A 92 22.35 -14.34 29.26
N ILE A 93 22.52 -15.40 28.47
CA ILE A 93 23.74 -16.21 28.48
C ILE A 93 24.52 -15.88 27.19
N PRO A 94 25.66 -15.16 27.27
CA PRO A 94 26.48 -14.86 26.09
C PRO A 94 26.89 -16.13 25.35
N ASN A 95 26.78 -16.12 24.03
CA ASN A 95 27.24 -17.21 23.17
C ASN A 95 27.71 -16.68 21.81
N GLY A 96 29.02 -16.65 21.59
CA GLY A 96 29.60 -16.00 20.40
C GLY A 96 29.35 -14.49 20.42
N ILE A 97 28.90 -13.93 19.28
CA ILE A 97 28.52 -12.51 19.19
C ILE A 97 27.08 -12.25 19.67
N GLY A 98 26.28 -13.29 19.88
CA GLY A 98 24.90 -13.19 20.36
C GLY A 98 24.72 -13.71 21.78
N PHE A 99 23.48 -13.96 22.17
CA PHE A 99 23.16 -14.46 23.50
C PHE A 99 21.92 -15.36 23.48
N THR A 100 21.79 -16.24 24.46
CA THR A 100 20.64 -17.13 24.62
C THR A 100 19.77 -16.68 25.78
N VAL A 101 18.47 -16.70 25.58
CA VAL A 101 17.43 -16.45 26.59
C VAL A 101 16.45 -17.62 26.65
N THR A 102 15.70 -17.77 27.74
CA THR A 102 14.58 -18.73 27.84
C THR A 102 13.36 -18.00 28.38
N PRO A 103 12.81 -17.08 27.57
CA PRO A 103 11.96 -16.03 28.10
C PRO A 103 10.59 -16.57 28.54
N GLN A 104 10.02 -15.89 29.52
CA GLN A 104 8.67 -16.15 30.00
C GLN A 104 7.64 -15.49 29.07
N ASN A 105 6.44 -16.04 29.04
CA ASN A 105 5.40 -15.60 28.14
C ASN A 105 5.02 -14.11 28.32
N GLY A 106 4.96 -13.35 27.22
CA GLY A 106 4.38 -12.00 27.20
C GLY A 106 5.25 -10.92 27.84
N GLU A 107 6.55 -11.16 27.97
CA GLU A 107 7.51 -10.22 28.56
C GLU A 107 8.29 -9.45 27.48
N VAL A 108 8.56 -8.17 27.78
CA VAL A 108 9.44 -7.27 27.00
C VAL A 108 10.70 -7.07 27.82
N CYS A 109 11.83 -7.52 27.29
CA CYS A 109 13.09 -7.50 28.02
C CYS A 109 14.13 -6.70 27.25
N ASP A 110 14.67 -5.67 27.89
CA ASP A 110 15.68 -4.81 27.29
C ASP A 110 17.06 -5.20 27.75
N TYR A 111 17.93 -5.55 26.81
CA TYR A 111 19.31 -5.91 27.09
C TYR A 111 20.24 -4.85 26.51
N GLN A 112 21.11 -4.28 27.34
CA GLN A 112 22.27 -3.54 26.85
C GLN A 112 23.37 -4.53 26.53
N PHE A 113 23.82 -4.55 25.27
CA PHE A 113 24.96 -5.34 24.84
C PHE A 113 26.13 -4.42 24.50
N THR A 114 27.34 -4.89 24.78
CA THR A 114 28.59 -4.19 24.49
C THR A 114 29.45 -5.08 23.62
N VAL A 115 29.91 -4.54 22.51
CA VAL A 115 30.80 -5.23 21.57
C VAL A 115 32.12 -4.49 21.48
N SER A 116 33.19 -5.25 21.28
CA SER A 116 34.53 -4.66 21.11
C SER A 116 35.30 -5.34 19.99
N ASN A 117 36.20 -4.59 19.39
CA ASN A 117 37.32 -5.12 18.62
C ASN A 117 38.64 -4.52 19.13
N ALA A 118 39.74 -4.70 18.41
CA ALA A 118 41.05 -4.20 18.84
C ALA A 118 41.18 -2.65 18.89
N GLN A 119 40.22 -1.91 18.35
CA GLN A 119 40.26 -0.44 18.25
C GLN A 119 39.17 0.25 19.09
N VAL A 120 37.94 -0.25 19.03
CA VAL A 120 36.74 0.44 19.55
C VAL A 120 35.89 -0.54 20.37
N THR A 121 35.26 0.00 21.40
CA THR A 121 34.17 -0.62 22.15
C THR A 121 32.93 0.25 21.97
N ASP A 122 31.79 -0.37 21.68
CA ASP A 122 30.52 0.32 21.51
C ASP A 122 29.38 -0.47 22.16
N SER A 123 28.25 0.18 22.45
CA SER A 123 27.09 -0.44 23.11
C SER A 123 25.78 0.02 22.51
N ALA A 124 24.81 -0.90 22.48
CA ALA A 124 23.45 -0.63 22.01
C ALA A 124 22.43 -1.48 22.78
N ARG A 125 21.15 -1.24 22.52
CA ARG A 125 20.01 -1.92 23.16
C ARG A 125 19.41 -2.96 22.22
N MET A 126 19.16 -4.14 22.77
CA MET A 126 18.39 -5.21 22.13
C MET A 126 17.12 -5.45 22.93
N THR A 127 15.98 -5.09 22.38
CA THR A 127 14.67 -5.40 22.94
C THR A 127 14.26 -6.80 22.49
N VAL A 128 13.96 -7.69 23.43
CA VAL A 128 13.47 -9.04 23.14
C VAL A 128 12.01 -9.14 23.57
N LEU A 129 11.14 -9.37 22.59
CA LEU A 129 9.71 -9.54 22.78
C LEU A 129 9.33 -11.02 22.76
N THR A 130 8.62 -11.46 23.79
CA THR A 130 8.31 -12.89 23.95
C THR A 130 6.87 -13.19 23.59
N THR A 131 6.64 -13.69 22.39
CA THR A 131 5.31 -13.84 21.80
C THR A 131 5.31 -14.84 20.64
N THR A 132 4.15 -15.40 20.34
CA THR A 132 3.87 -16.17 19.12
C THR A 132 3.17 -15.33 18.05
N ASP A 133 2.91 -14.05 18.32
CA ASP A 133 2.27 -13.15 17.37
C ASP A 133 3.23 -12.74 16.24
N ILE A 134 2.71 -12.68 15.00
CA ILE A 134 3.46 -12.38 13.79
C ILE A 134 3.78 -10.89 13.69
N ASN A 135 2.86 -10.02 14.17
CA ASN A 135 3.00 -8.56 14.15
C ASN A 135 2.84 -8.01 15.57
N PRO A 136 3.88 -8.17 16.41
CA PRO A 136 3.73 -7.99 17.84
C PRO A 136 3.98 -6.56 18.32
N VAL A 137 4.33 -5.62 17.42
CA VAL A 137 4.54 -4.20 17.74
C VAL A 137 3.42 -3.38 17.11
N LEU A 138 2.69 -2.64 17.94
CA LEU A 138 1.62 -1.74 17.51
C LEU A 138 2.19 -0.37 17.15
N PRO A 139 1.54 0.38 16.24
CA PRO A 139 1.92 1.75 16.03
C PRO A 139 1.71 2.56 17.33
N PRO A 140 2.64 3.47 17.62
CA PRO A 140 2.57 4.29 18.82
C PRO A 140 1.39 5.27 18.76
N LEU A 141 0.79 5.48 19.92
CA LEU A 141 -0.32 6.40 20.15
C LEU A 141 0.19 7.69 20.77
N SER A 142 -0.61 8.76 20.69
CA SER A 142 -0.27 10.02 21.36
C SER A 142 -1.48 10.72 21.94
N GLN A 143 -1.28 11.38 23.07
CA GLN A 143 -2.28 12.19 23.74
C GLN A 143 -1.62 13.48 24.29
N PRO A 144 -1.92 14.66 23.71
CA PRO A 144 -1.54 15.92 24.33
C PRO A 144 -2.46 16.24 25.51
N LEU A 145 -1.88 16.72 26.60
CA LEU A 145 -2.55 17.15 27.82
C LEU A 145 -2.03 18.52 28.27
N LEU A 146 -2.86 19.22 29.05
CA LEU A 146 -2.49 20.47 29.70
C LEU A 146 -2.20 20.24 31.18
N LEU A 147 -1.15 20.89 31.70
CA LEU A 147 -0.83 20.94 33.12
C LEU A 147 -1.80 21.87 33.86
N GLU A 148 -3.10 21.61 33.76
CA GLU A 148 -4.10 22.22 34.63
C GLU A 148 -4.26 21.36 35.89
N PRO A 149 -4.54 21.95 37.06
CA PRO A 149 -4.87 21.18 38.26
C PRO A 149 -6.25 20.53 38.10
N THR A 150 -6.33 19.46 37.32
CA THR A 150 -7.51 18.61 37.23
C THR A 150 -7.49 17.63 38.40
N THR A 151 -8.63 17.46 39.08
CA THR A 151 -8.78 16.46 40.14
C THR A 151 -9.05 15.05 39.61
N SER A 152 -9.23 14.90 38.30
CA SER A 152 -9.60 13.65 37.64
C SER A 152 -8.50 13.20 36.68
N PRO A 153 -8.13 11.91 36.69
CA PRO A 153 -7.24 11.31 35.69
C PRO A 153 -7.78 11.50 34.26
N ALA A 154 -6.87 11.56 33.28
CA ALA A 154 -7.23 11.49 31.87
C ALA A 154 -7.54 10.04 31.48
N GLU A 155 -8.67 9.80 30.81
CA GLU A 155 -9.05 8.48 30.33
C GLU A 155 -8.50 8.24 28.91
N LEU A 156 -7.65 7.23 28.77
CA LEU A 156 -7.03 6.81 27.51
C LEU A 156 -7.62 5.46 27.09
N ASN A 157 -8.62 5.48 26.23
CA ASN A 157 -9.24 4.24 25.72
C ASN A 157 -8.39 3.65 24.60
N VAL A 158 -7.53 2.69 24.94
CA VAL A 158 -6.55 2.08 24.02
C VAL A 158 -7.24 1.41 22.83
N GLU A 159 -8.37 0.74 23.08
CA GLU A 159 -9.16 0.10 22.04
C GLU A 159 -9.72 1.11 21.04
N ALA A 160 -10.31 2.20 21.51
CA ALA A 160 -10.84 3.25 20.64
C ALA A 160 -9.75 3.92 19.81
N MET A 161 -8.60 4.22 20.44
CA MET A 161 -7.45 4.84 19.77
C MET A 161 -6.86 3.94 18.67
N LEU A 162 -6.74 2.63 18.93
CA LEU A 162 -6.27 1.67 17.92
C LEU A 162 -7.31 1.42 16.82
N LYS A 163 -8.61 1.42 17.14
CA LYS A 163 -9.69 1.32 16.15
C LYS A 163 -9.69 2.50 15.18
N GLU A 164 -9.40 3.71 15.66
CA GLU A 164 -9.26 4.89 14.79
C GLU A 164 -8.11 4.72 13.77
N LEU A 165 -7.07 3.99 14.14
CA LEU A 165 -5.96 3.65 13.25
C LEU A 165 -6.22 2.42 12.37
N GLY A 166 -7.26 1.63 12.65
CA GLY A 166 -7.50 0.35 11.99
C GLY A 166 -6.62 -0.79 12.50
N GLU A 167 -6.01 -0.62 13.68
CA GLU A 167 -4.95 -1.48 14.22
C GLU A 167 -5.43 -2.36 15.39
N TRP A 168 -6.71 -2.23 15.75
CA TRP A 168 -7.33 -3.07 16.77
C TRP A 168 -7.71 -4.44 16.20
N GLU A 169 -7.21 -5.50 16.84
CA GLU A 169 -7.57 -6.88 16.55
C GLU A 169 -8.56 -7.40 17.61
N ASP A 170 -9.73 -7.88 17.16
CA ASP A 170 -10.73 -8.45 18.06
C ASP A 170 -10.16 -9.68 18.80
N GLY A 171 -10.56 -9.83 20.06
CA GLY A 171 -10.06 -10.90 20.92
C GLY A 171 -8.81 -10.53 21.73
N TYR A 172 -8.28 -9.31 21.62
CA TYR A 172 -7.24 -8.79 22.52
C TYR A 172 -7.82 -7.98 23.68
N SER A 173 -7.10 -7.95 24.80
CA SER A 173 -7.40 -7.11 25.96
C SER A 173 -6.13 -6.51 26.55
N LEU A 174 -6.22 -5.29 27.09
CA LEU A 174 -5.12 -4.63 27.79
C LEU A 174 -4.67 -5.43 29.02
N ASP A 175 -3.35 -5.59 29.17
CA ASP A 175 -2.73 -6.11 30.40
C ASP A 175 -2.65 -5.00 31.45
N SER A 176 -3.64 -4.94 32.34
CA SER A 176 -3.74 -3.90 33.37
C SER A 176 -2.59 -3.92 34.38
N GLU A 177 -1.90 -5.05 34.55
CA GLU A 177 -0.74 -5.17 35.45
C GLU A 177 0.59 -4.90 34.73
N GLY A 178 0.58 -4.81 33.41
CA GLY A 178 1.75 -4.70 32.55
C GLY A 178 2.12 -3.28 32.12
N LEU A 179 1.55 -2.25 32.75
CA LEU A 179 1.79 -0.85 32.39
C LEU A 179 3.09 -0.33 33.00
N VAL A 180 3.94 0.27 32.15
CA VAL A 180 5.19 0.92 32.58
C VAL A 180 5.18 2.36 32.07
N VAL A 181 5.39 3.32 32.98
CA VAL A 181 5.53 4.74 32.62
C VAL A 181 7.02 5.10 32.59
N GLN A 182 7.43 5.81 31.56
CA GLN A 182 8.79 6.33 31.37
C GLN A 182 8.75 7.85 31.22
N SER A 183 9.78 8.53 31.72
CA SER A 183 9.95 9.97 31.66
C SER A 183 11.44 10.32 31.51
N PRO A 184 11.82 11.40 30.82
CA PRO A 184 13.21 11.92 30.85
C PRO A 184 13.67 12.36 32.23
N ASP A 185 12.73 12.80 33.08
CA ASP A 185 12.98 13.17 34.47
C ASP A 185 12.15 12.25 35.36
N ASP A 186 12.83 11.37 36.09
CA ASP A 186 12.23 10.42 37.03
C ASP A 186 11.43 11.12 38.14
N ASN A 187 11.68 12.41 38.40
CA ASN A 187 10.91 13.21 39.36
C ASN A 187 9.63 13.80 38.76
N ASN A 188 9.44 13.71 37.43
CA ASN A 188 8.28 14.24 36.71
C ASN A 188 7.52 13.13 35.97
N ILE A 189 7.17 12.07 36.70
CA ILE A 189 6.50 10.89 36.19
C ILE A 189 5.02 10.84 36.63
N GLY A 190 4.12 10.64 35.67
CA GLY A 190 2.70 10.46 35.91
C GLY A 190 2.37 9.06 36.42
N GLN A 191 1.15 8.88 36.91
CA GLN A 191 0.68 7.59 37.44
C GLN A 191 -0.37 6.98 36.51
N VAL A 192 -0.37 5.67 36.37
CA VAL A 192 -1.34 4.93 35.55
C VAL A 192 -2.09 3.90 36.39
N ASN A 193 -3.38 3.82 36.16
CA ASN A 193 -4.22 2.67 36.49
C ASN A 193 -4.92 2.19 35.21
N ALA A 194 -5.50 1.01 35.22
CA ALA A 194 -6.34 0.54 34.12
C ALA A 194 -7.64 -0.09 34.62
N ASP A 195 -8.71 0.16 33.86
CA ASP A 195 -10.00 -0.53 33.97
C ASP A 195 -10.41 -1.01 32.57
N GLY A 196 -10.49 -2.33 32.38
CA GLY A 196 -10.65 -2.93 31.07
C GLY A 196 -9.57 -2.49 30.09
N ASN A 197 -9.99 -1.95 28.93
CA ASN A 197 -9.10 -1.43 27.88
C ASN A 197 -8.81 0.08 28.01
N THR A 198 -9.14 0.69 29.14
CA THR A 198 -8.94 2.12 29.38
C THR A 198 -7.85 2.33 30.44
N ILE A 199 -6.87 3.17 30.11
CA ILE A 199 -5.82 3.60 31.05
C ILE A 199 -6.25 4.94 31.66
N GLU A 200 -6.29 5.02 32.98
CA GLU A 200 -6.46 6.26 33.72
C GLU A 200 -5.08 6.85 34.03
N TYR A 201 -4.75 7.98 33.40
CA TYR A 201 -3.47 8.66 33.55
C TYR A 201 -3.59 9.89 34.44
N THR A 202 -2.86 9.90 35.56
CA THR A 202 -2.75 11.05 36.46
C THR A 202 -1.49 11.85 36.12
N LEU A 203 -1.68 13.15 35.84
CA LEU A 203 -0.63 14.09 35.48
C LEU A 203 0.46 14.20 36.56
N PRO A 204 1.73 14.41 36.17
CA PRO A 204 2.81 14.73 37.09
C PRO A 204 2.77 16.23 37.49
N SER A 205 3.76 16.67 38.25
CA SER A 205 3.78 18.04 38.81
C SER A 205 4.33 19.12 37.88
N ALA A 206 4.95 18.77 36.75
CA ALA A 206 5.55 19.71 35.81
C ALA A 206 5.30 19.34 34.34
N THR A 207 5.52 20.30 33.44
CA THR A 207 5.47 20.11 31.98
C THR A 207 6.56 19.15 31.51
N GLY A 208 6.35 18.52 30.36
CA GLY A 208 7.29 17.57 29.79
C GLY A 208 6.57 16.54 28.93
N TRP A 209 7.15 15.35 28.84
CA TRP A 209 6.48 14.22 28.19
C TRP A 209 6.69 12.95 29.00
N ASN A 210 5.72 12.06 28.94
CA ASN A 210 5.77 10.71 29.50
C ASN A 210 5.44 9.71 28.39
N ARG A 211 5.92 8.49 28.52
CA ARG A 211 5.61 7.37 27.63
C ARG A 211 5.03 6.23 28.45
N ILE A 212 3.88 5.72 28.06
CA ILE A 212 3.27 4.54 28.68
C ILE A 212 3.51 3.35 27.76
N ASN A 213 4.33 2.39 28.19
CA ASN A 213 4.41 1.08 27.56
C ASN A 213 3.22 0.25 28.02
N TYR A 214 2.47 -0.32 27.07
CA TYR A 214 1.37 -1.21 27.36
C TYR A 214 1.48 -2.50 26.55
N LYS A 215 0.76 -3.52 27.01
CA LYS A 215 0.67 -4.82 26.33
C LYS A 215 -0.79 -5.18 26.09
N LEU A 216 -1.07 -5.77 24.94
CA LEU A 216 -2.34 -6.42 24.65
C LEU A 216 -2.12 -7.93 24.62
N ILE A 217 -2.96 -8.68 25.31
CA ILE A 217 -2.89 -10.14 25.38
C ILE A 217 -4.13 -10.72 24.72
N ASN A 218 -3.95 -11.68 23.83
CA ASN A 218 -5.09 -12.39 23.23
C ASN A 218 -5.87 -13.18 24.29
N ASN A 219 -7.19 -13.21 24.15
CA ASN A 219 -8.10 -13.82 25.12
C ASN A 219 -8.09 -15.35 25.07
N GLU A 220 -7.87 -15.93 23.89
CA GLU A 220 -7.87 -17.37 23.67
C GLU A 220 -6.46 -17.97 23.78
N ASP A 221 -5.49 -17.37 23.07
CA ASP A 221 -4.09 -17.78 23.09
C ASP A 221 -3.23 -16.75 23.83
N LYS A 222 -3.04 -16.96 25.12
CA LYS A 222 -2.23 -16.08 25.97
C LYS A 222 -0.77 -15.96 25.53
N THR A 223 -0.28 -16.79 24.59
CA THR A 223 1.07 -16.67 24.03
C THR A 223 1.20 -15.61 22.94
N ARG A 224 0.08 -15.15 22.39
CA ARG A 224 0.02 -14.02 21.47
C ARG A 224 -0.12 -12.71 22.25
N VAL A 225 0.97 -11.97 22.28
CA VAL A 225 1.08 -10.68 22.95
C VAL A 225 1.56 -9.64 21.96
N LYS A 226 0.91 -8.47 21.98
CA LYS A 226 1.33 -7.27 21.27
C LYS A 226 1.75 -6.20 22.25
N VAL A 227 2.66 -5.33 21.85
CA VAL A 227 3.17 -4.23 22.66
C VAL A 227 2.97 -2.92 21.94
N GLY A 228 2.69 -1.87 22.68
CA GLY A 228 2.53 -0.54 22.14
C GLY A 228 2.95 0.54 23.13
N ASP A 229 3.02 1.75 22.60
CA ASP A 229 3.37 2.95 23.35
C ASP A 229 2.28 3.99 23.27
N ILE A 230 2.08 4.75 24.35
CA ILE A 230 1.31 5.98 24.34
C ILE A 230 2.20 7.12 24.80
N TYR A 231 2.46 8.08 23.92
CA TYR A 231 3.19 9.30 24.25
C TYR A 231 2.23 10.36 24.78
N ILE A 232 2.48 10.81 26.00
CA ILE A 232 1.73 11.87 26.67
C ILE A 232 2.58 13.13 26.67
N THR A 233 2.18 14.15 25.92
CA THR A 233 2.85 15.47 25.98
C THR A 233 2.09 16.39 26.91
N ILE A 234 2.78 17.09 27.80
CA ILE A 234 2.20 17.88 28.89
C ILE A 234 2.72 19.31 28.79
N SER A 235 1.83 20.23 28.42
CA SER A 235 2.15 21.65 28.19
C SER A 235 1.39 22.57 29.16
N ASP A 236 1.83 23.81 29.36
CA ASP A 236 1.21 24.76 30.30
C ASP A 236 0.18 25.72 29.66
N THR A 237 0.06 25.74 28.33
CA THR A 237 -0.88 26.61 27.61
C THR A 237 -1.78 25.88 26.60
N VAL A 238 -3.01 26.39 26.46
CA VAL A 238 -4.09 25.83 25.62
C VAL A 238 -3.81 25.96 24.11
N ARG A 239 -2.89 26.84 23.69
CA ARG A 239 -2.55 27.02 22.27
C ARG A 239 -1.17 26.44 22.00
N PRO A 240 -1.05 25.38 21.19
CA PRO A 240 0.26 24.96 20.72
C PRO A 240 0.80 26.03 19.77
N SER A 241 1.88 26.69 20.19
CA SER A 241 2.80 27.48 19.34
C SER A 241 3.51 26.64 18.27
N ILE A 242 3.42 25.31 18.40
CA ILE A 242 4.09 24.32 17.57
C ILE A 242 3.13 23.17 17.20
N THR A 243 2.82 23.04 15.91
CA THR A 243 1.87 22.06 15.36
C THR A 243 2.56 21.22 14.29
N ILE A 244 2.30 19.91 14.27
CA ILE A 244 2.83 19.02 13.23
C ILE A 244 1.81 18.93 12.09
N LYS A 245 2.23 19.35 10.89
CA LYS A 245 1.40 19.45 9.68
C LYS A 245 0.92 18.09 9.19
N ASN A 246 1.80 17.10 9.23
CA ASN A 246 1.52 15.75 8.78
C ASN A 246 1.91 14.74 9.88
N LYS A 247 0.91 14.25 10.62
CA LYS A 247 1.10 13.26 11.68
C LYS A 247 1.37 11.84 11.15
N LYS A 248 1.23 11.59 9.85
CA LYS A 248 1.49 10.31 9.18
C LYS A 248 2.50 10.51 8.04
N TYR A 249 3.63 11.14 8.35
CA TYR A 249 4.64 11.44 7.36
C TYR A 249 5.37 10.16 6.92
N ASP A 250 5.37 9.89 5.62
CA ASP A 250 6.14 8.83 4.98
C ASP A 250 7.37 9.44 4.29
N TYR A 251 8.56 9.10 4.79
CA TYR A 251 9.81 9.66 4.29
C TYR A 251 10.05 9.30 2.82
N ASN A 252 9.83 8.04 2.44
CA ASN A 252 10.13 7.58 1.10
C ASN A 252 9.25 8.30 0.07
N ILE A 253 7.94 8.37 0.32
CA ILE A 253 6.98 9.01 -0.57
C ILE A 253 7.25 10.52 -0.67
N ALA A 254 7.44 11.20 0.46
CA ALA A 254 7.66 12.64 0.48
C ALA A 254 8.97 13.06 -0.20
N ASN A 255 9.94 12.16 -0.30
CA ASN A 255 11.26 12.42 -0.92
C ASN A 255 11.39 11.72 -2.29
N ASN A 256 10.33 11.79 -3.11
CA ASN A 256 10.32 11.29 -4.48
C ASN A 256 10.65 9.80 -4.60
N ASN A 257 10.00 8.98 -3.75
CA ASN A 257 10.21 7.55 -3.64
C ASN A 257 11.67 7.18 -3.38
N ALA A 258 12.30 7.90 -2.42
CA ALA A 258 13.68 7.65 -2.02
C ALA A 258 13.85 6.19 -1.59
N ILE A 259 14.93 5.55 -2.08
CA ILE A 259 15.33 4.21 -1.67
C ILE A 259 16.25 4.34 -0.47
N VAL A 260 15.83 3.78 0.67
CA VAL A 260 16.63 3.69 1.89
C VAL A 260 16.99 2.23 2.07
N ASN A 261 18.28 1.88 2.01
CA ASN A 261 18.69 0.50 2.22
C ASN A 261 19.07 0.23 3.67
N THR A 262 19.07 -1.04 4.06
CA THR A 262 19.63 -1.45 5.35
C THR A 262 21.06 -0.95 5.49
N ARG A 263 21.42 -0.53 6.71
CA ARG A 263 22.74 -0.02 7.12
C ARG A 263 23.10 1.36 6.55
N ASP A 264 22.25 1.96 5.73
CA ASP A 264 22.43 3.36 5.34
C ASP A 264 22.03 4.26 6.53
N SER A 265 22.85 5.29 6.78
CA SER A 265 22.49 6.37 7.71
C SER A 265 21.90 7.53 6.91
N ILE A 266 20.72 7.99 7.32
CA ILE A 266 20.05 9.13 6.72
C ILE A 266 19.73 10.19 7.78
N ASP A 267 19.83 11.45 7.37
CA ASP A 267 19.36 12.59 8.14
C ASP A 267 17.91 12.90 7.77
N ILE A 268 17.04 12.99 8.77
CA ILE A 268 15.65 13.41 8.58
C ILE A 268 15.47 14.79 9.21
N ASP A 269 15.32 15.79 8.35
CA ASP A 269 15.00 17.16 8.76
C ASP A 269 13.50 17.32 8.98
N LEU A 270 13.13 17.61 10.22
CA LEU A 270 11.74 17.78 10.66
C LEU A 270 11.18 19.18 10.37
N SER A 271 12.00 20.12 9.89
CA SER A 271 11.61 21.51 9.64
C SER A 271 10.41 21.65 8.69
N GLN A 272 10.29 20.74 7.72
CA GLN A 272 9.18 20.68 6.78
C GLN A 272 7.88 20.13 7.38
N LEU A 273 7.96 19.43 8.52
CA LEU A 273 6.82 18.75 9.16
C LEU A 273 6.17 19.58 10.24
N VAL A 274 6.83 20.64 10.69
CA VAL A 274 6.41 21.46 11.81
C VAL A 274 5.96 22.83 11.31
N ASP A 275 4.79 23.27 11.76
CA ASP A 275 4.33 24.65 11.72
C ASP A 275 4.53 25.26 13.10
N ALA A 276 5.28 26.34 13.18
CA ALA A 276 5.47 27.05 14.44
C ALA A 276 5.37 28.56 14.20
N ASP A 277 4.81 29.27 15.18
CA ASP A 277 4.65 30.74 15.11
C ASP A 277 6.02 31.46 15.01
N ASP A 278 7.06 30.85 15.56
CA ASP A 278 8.45 31.21 15.38
C ASP A 278 9.32 29.96 15.15
N ASP A 279 10.57 30.15 14.71
CA ASP A 279 11.49 29.04 14.46
C ASP A 279 12.17 28.52 15.74
N ASN A 280 11.69 28.92 16.93
CA ASN A 280 12.28 28.62 18.24
C ASN A 280 11.75 27.31 18.82
N TRP A 281 12.05 26.22 18.13
CA TRP A 281 11.77 24.88 18.61
C TRP A 281 12.91 23.92 18.31
N GLN A 282 12.90 22.81 19.04
CA GLN A 282 13.93 21.79 18.97
C GLN A 282 13.31 20.39 19.00
N LEU A 283 14.04 19.45 18.40
CA LEU A 283 13.86 18.04 18.62
C LEU A 283 14.42 17.65 20.00
N VAL A 284 13.56 17.09 20.86
CA VAL A 284 13.90 16.75 22.25
C VAL A 284 14.16 15.26 22.41
N ASP A 285 13.37 14.41 21.77
CA ASP A 285 13.51 12.95 21.88
C ASP A 285 13.12 12.26 20.59
N VAL A 286 13.76 11.13 20.30
CA VAL A 286 13.40 10.23 19.20
C VAL A 286 13.52 8.79 19.65
N GLN A 287 12.57 7.95 19.21
CA GLN A 287 12.54 6.55 19.57
C GLN A 287 12.00 5.70 18.43
N SER A 288 12.50 4.46 18.36
CA SER A 288 11.99 3.41 17.48
C SER A 288 12.20 2.07 18.15
N TYR A 289 11.30 1.11 17.91
CA TYR A 289 11.45 -0.25 18.43
C TYR A 289 12.48 -1.07 17.64
N ASN A 290 12.56 -0.86 16.32
CA ASN A 290 13.25 -1.75 15.39
C ASN A 290 14.32 -1.03 14.55
N ALA A 291 14.68 0.20 14.92
CA ALA A 291 15.73 0.98 14.27
C ALA A 291 16.54 1.77 15.30
N SER A 292 17.75 2.13 14.91
CA SER A 292 18.61 3.04 15.67
C SER A 292 18.27 4.47 15.27
N VAL A 293 17.85 5.28 16.24
CA VAL A 293 17.52 6.69 16.04
C VAL A 293 18.12 7.56 17.13
N THR A 294 18.65 8.72 16.75
CA THR A 294 19.20 9.70 17.69
C THR A 294 18.94 11.12 17.19
N PRO A 295 18.76 12.12 18.07
CA PRO A 295 18.86 13.51 17.64
C PRO A 295 20.30 13.74 17.17
N LYS A 296 20.47 14.37 16.01
CA LYS A 296 21.80 14.55 15.40
C LYS A 296 22.74 15.41 16.26
N GLU A 297 22.19 16.45 16.87
CA GLU A 297 22.90 17.34 17.79
C GLU A 297 22.07 17.50 19.07
N PRO A 298 22.08 16.51 20.00
CA PRO A 298 21.14 16.46 21.12
C PRO A 298 21.35 17.58 22.15
N ASP A 299 22.58 18.13 22.24
CA ASP A 299 22.90 19.26 23.12
C ASP A 299 22.62 20.62 22.47
N ASN A 300 22.27 20.65 21.18
CA ASN A 300 21.98 21.88 20.45
C ASN A 300 20.49 22.19 20.47
N ILE A 301 20.12 23.28 21.14
CA ILE A 301 18.72 23.71 21.29
C ILE A 301 18.07 24.24 20.00
N THR A 302 18.77 24.21 18.87
CA THR A 302 18.24 24.51 17.54
C THR A 302 18.20 23.28 16.64
N ASN A 303 18.58 22.09 17.15
CA ASN A 303 18.58 20.87 16.38
C ASN A 303 17.15 20.47 15.99
N LYS A 304 16.96 20.22 14.70
CA LYS A 304 15.69 19.76 14.09
C LYS A 304 15.87 18.48 13.28
N VAL A 305 17.06 17.90 13.35
CA VAL A 305 17.47 16.76 12.55
C VAL A 305 17.67 15.55 13.46
N LEU A 306 17.10 14.43 13.05
CA LEU A 306 17.42 13.12 13.61
C LEU A 306 18.23 12.31 12.61
N GLU A 307 19.09 11.44 13.13
CA GLU A 307 19.78 10.41 12.39
C GLU A 307 18.99 9.10 12.50
N PHE A 308 18.81 8.40 11.38
CA PHE A 308 18.13 7.11 11.31
C PHE A 308 19.02 6.07 10.66
N THR A 309 19.08 4.87 11.24
CA THR A 309 19.70 3.69 10.63
C THR A 309 18.92 2.42 11.02
N ALA A 310 18.65 1.56 10.04
CA ALA A 310 18.01 0.26 10.27
C ALA A 310 18.82 -0.89 9.66
N VAL A 311 18.82 -2.05 10.31
CA VAL A 311 19.54 -3.26 9.85
C VAL A 311 18.62 -4.33 9.30
N MET A 312 17.32 -4.19 9.51
CA MET A 312 16.29 -5.08 8.98
C MET A 312 15.55 -4.35 7.85
N PRO A 313 15.19 -5.04 6.76
CA PRO A 313 14.23 -4.53 5.79
C PRO A 313 12.82 -4.49 6.38
N GLY A 314 11.96 -3.62 5.83
CA GLY A 314 10.57 -3.46 6.25
C GLY A 314 10.24 -2.03 6.66
N GLU A 315 9.09 -1.88 7.32
CA GLU A 315 8.64 -0.57 7.82
C GLU A 315 9.20 -0.28 9.21
N HIS A 316 9.70 0.94 9.37
CA HIS A 316 10.22 1.46 10.63
C HIS A 316 9.47 2.73 11.00
N ILE A 317 8.87 2.73 12.19
CA ILE A 317 8.18 3.89 12.72
C ILE A 317 9.11 4.57 13.72
N ILE A 318 9.33 5.86 13.49
CA ILE A 318 10.10 6.75 14.36
C ILE A 318 9.10 7.66 15.05
N SER A 319 9.09 7.57 16.37
CA SER A 319 8.42 8.52 17.25
C SER A 319 9.36 9.67 17.58
N TYR A 320 8.87 10.91 17.49
CA TYR A 320 9.67 12.08 17.86
C TYR A 320 8.86 13.07 18.70
N VAL A 321 9.55 13.67 19.68
CA VAL A 321 9.00 14.72 20.55
C VAL A 321 9.73 16.02 20.26
N ILE A 322 8.97 17.08 19.98
CA ILE A 322 9.48 18.43 19.80
C ILE A 322 8.99 19.32 20.92
N ALA A 323 9.80 20.31 21.28
CA ALA A 323 9.40 21.36 22.20
C ALA A 323 9.76 22.73 21.65
N ASP A 324 8.89 23.70 21.88
CA ASP A 324 9.27 25.09 21.75
C ASP A 324 10.14 25.53 22.95
N HIS A 325 10.69 26.74 22.89
CA HIS A 325 11.46 27.32 24.01
C HIS A 325 10.56 27.91 25.11
N TYR A 326 9.25 27.64 25.08
CA TYR A 326 8.24 28.09 26.04
C TYR A 326 7.57 26.91 26.78
N ASN A 327 8.19 25.73 26.79
CA ASN A 327 7.71 24.51 27.46
C ASN A 327 6.40 23.91 26.90
N ASN A 328 6.09 24.15 25.63
CA ASN A 328 5.04 23.44 24.91
C ASN A 328 5.62 22.26 24.14
N PHE A 329 5.01 21.08 24.30
CA PHE A 329 5.48 19.82 23.74
C PHE A 329 4.49 19.28 22.72
N SER A 330 5.03 18.76 21.61
CA SER A 330 4.26 18.08 20.57
C SER A 330 4.95 16.80 20.14
N TYR A 331 4.19 15.94 19.48
CA TYR A 331 4.60 14.59 19.11
C TYR A 331 4.24 14.30 17.66
N GLY A 332 5.16 13.65 16.96
CA GLY A 332 4.91 13.20 15.59
C GLY A 332 5.55 11.86 15.26
N LEU A 333 5.20 11.40 14.07
CA LEU A 333 5.62 10.13 13.51
C LEU A 333 6.25 10.30 12.14
N VAL A 334 7.34 9.59 11.93
CA VAL A 334 7.95 9.37 10.61
C VAL A 334 7.96 7.87 10.34
N LYS A 335 7.36 7.46 9.22
CA LYS A 335 7.52 6.11 8.67
C LYS A 335 8.68 6.11 7.67
N VAL A 336 9.57 5.15 7.78
CA VAL A 336 10.65 4.88 6.81
C VAL A 336 10.53 3.42 6.36
N SER A 337 10.37 3.22 5.07
CA SER A 337 10.40 1.90 4.42
C SER A 337 11.82 1.60 3.98
N VAL A 338 12.39 0.50 4.46
CA VAL A 338 13.78 0.12 4.26
C VAL A 338 13.87 -1.14 3.41
N THR A 339 14.68 -1.11 2.36
CA THR A 339 14.95 -2.27 1.48
C THR A 339 16.26 -2.95 1.86
N ALA A 340 16.40 -4.24 1.57
CA ALA A 340 17.67 -4.94 1.77
C ALA A 340 18.76 -4.32 0.89
N LYS A 341 19.94 -4.07 1.47
CA LYS A 341 21.11 -3.60 0.72
C LYS A 341 21.69 -4.75 -0.10
N GLU A 342 21.40 -4.74 -1.39
CA GLU A 342 21.79 -5.81 -2.31
C GLU A 342 22.51 -5.29 -3.56
N SER A 343 23.34 -6.15 -4.12
CA SER A 343 24.03 -5.94 -5.39
C SER A 343 23.90 -7.18 -6.27
N GLU A 344 24.20 -7.04 -7.57
CA GLU A 344 24.18 -8.18 -8.48
C GLU A 344 25.15 -9.27 -7.99
N LYS A 345 24.69 -10.52 -8.04
CA LYS A 345 25.40 -11.68 -7.53
C LYS A 345 26.70 -11.92 -8.31
N ASP A 346 27.84 -11.87 -7.63
CA ASP A 346 29.15 -12.17 -8.23
C ASP A 346 29.59 -13.65 -8.05
N TRP A 347 28.73 -14.48 -7.47
CA TRP A 347 28.95 -15.91 -7.22
C TRP A 347 27.89 -16.79 -7.88
N GLY A 348 28.24 -18.01 -8.25
CA GLY A 348 27.37 -18.91 -8.99
C GLY A 348 27.39 -20.35 -8.49
N ASP A 349 26.54 -21.17 -9.09
CA ASP A 349 26.41 -22.60 -8.77
C ASP A 349 27.70 -23.36 -9.11
N LEU A 350 27.98 -24.40 -8.33
CA LEU A 350 29.20 -25.20 -8.46
C LEU A 350 28.87 -26.67 -8.69
N ASN A 351 29.76 -27.40 -9.36
CA ASN A 351 29.54 -28.79 -9.72
C ASN A 351 30.67 -29.69 -9.21
N VAL A 352 30.35 -30.69 -8.40
CA VAL A 352 31.32 -31.69 -7.94
C VAL A 352 30.69 -33.07 -7.91
N LEU A 353 31.42 -34.11 -8.37
CA LEU A 353 30.96 -35.51 -8.38
C LEU A 353 29.56 -35.72 -9.02
N ASN A 354 29.28 -35.05 -10.15
CA ASN A 354 27.95 -35.07 -10.81
C ASN A 354 26.83 -34.64 -9.86
N LYS A 355 27.09 -33.64 -9.03
CA LYS A 355 26.11 -32.95 -8.19
C LYS A 355 26.28 -31.47 -8.41
N LYS A 356 25.17 -30.79 -8.69
CA LYS A 356 25.10 -29.34 -8.79
C LYS A 356 24.69 -28.75 -7.45
N PHE A 357 25.55 -27.92 -6.88
CA PHE A 357 25.32 -27.17 -5.66
C PHE A 357 24.81 -25.79 -6.02
N ILE A 358 23.60 -25.48 -5.58
CA ILE A 358 22.96 -24.19 -5.78
C ILE A 358 23.59 -23.20 -4.82
N SER A 359 24.13 -22.13 -5.39
CA SER A 359 24.77 -21.06 -4.65
C SER A 359 23.75 -20.31 -3.77
N PRO A 360 24.14 -19.76 -2.60
CA PRO A 360 23.24 -18.98 -1.76
C PRO A 360 22.57 -17.85 -2.55
N VAL A 361 21.29 -17.63 -2.26
CA VAL A 361 20.47 -16.59 -2.90
C VAL A 361 20.51 -15.31 -2.07
N THR A 362 20.25 -14.17 -2.71
CA THR A 362 20.09 -12.88 -2.00
C THR A 362 18.87 -12.94 -1.07
N TYR A 363 18.70 -11.96 -0.19
CA TYR A 363 17.52 -11.90 0.67
C TYR A 363 16.23 -11.76 -0.16
N SER A 364 16.22 -10.88 -1.16
CA SER A 364 15.07 -10.67 -2.04
C SER A 364 14.66 -11.95 -2.79
N ASP A 365 15.61 -12.68 -3.36
CA ASP A 365 15.35 -13.95 -4.07
C ASP A 365 14.77 -15.03 -3.15
N GLY A 366 15.20 -15.06 -1.87
CA GLY A 366 14.68 -15.98 -0.87
C GLY A 366 13.23 -15.68 -0.47
N ILE A 367 12.88 -14.40 -0.34
CA ILE A 367 11.51 -13.94 -0.13
C ILE A 367 10.63 -14.25 -1.36
N GLU A 368 11.12 -14.00 -2.57
CA GLU A 368 10.41 -14.31 -3.82
C GLU A 368 10.15 -15.81 -3.96
N SER A 369 11.01 -16.65 -3.38
CA SER A 369 10.80 -18.10 -3.27
C SER A 369 9.71 -18.50 -2.26
N GLY A 370 9.02 -17.55 -1.61
CA GLY A 370 7.91 -17.80 -0.70
C GLY A 370 8.32 -18.31 0.68
N PHE A 371 9.58 -18.11 1.08
CA PHE A 371 10.09 -18.51 2.40
C PHE A 371 10.35 -17.30 3.28
N HIS A 372 10.06 -17.43 4.58
CA HIS A 372 10.47 -16.45 5.58
C HIS A 372 11.97 -16.58 5.86
N VAL A 373 12.77 -15.71 5.26
CA VAL A 373 14.24 -15.70 5.40
C VAL A 373 14.72 -14.55 6.29
N PHE A 374 15.90 -14.71 6.87
CA PHE A 374 16.58 -13.68 7.66
C PHE A 374 17.53 -12.87 6.77
N PRO A 375 17.58 -11.52 6.88
CA PRO A 375 18.47 -10.67 6.08
C PRO A 375 19.89 -10.70 6.65
N LEU A 376 20.74 -11.62 6.19
CA LEU A 376 22.11 -11.76 6.70
C LEU A 376 23.07 -10.92 5.88
N TRP A 377 23.65 -9.88 6.47
CA TRP A 377 24.70 -9.09 5.84
C TRP A 377 26.01 -9.89 5.73
N ASP A 378 26.58 -9.97 4.52
CA ASP A 378 27.92 -10.49 4.26
C ASP A 378 28.83 -9.33 3.83
N SER A 379 29.73 -8.92 4.71
CA SER A 379 30.68 -7.83 4.52
C SER A 379 31.72 -8.11 3.43
N VAL A 380 32.09 -9.38 3.23
CA VAL A 380 33.04 -9.77 2.18
C VAL A 380 32.40 -9.60 0.81
N LYS A 381 31.13 -9.97 0.68
CA LYS A 381 30.33 -9.78 -0.54
C LYS A 381 29.72 -8.38 -0.65
N SER A 382 29.68 -7.63 0.45
CA SER A 382 28.93 -6.37 0.58
C SER A 382 27.50 -6.51 0.07
N ASN A 383 26.83 -7.58 0.49
CA ASN A 383 25.50 -7.96 0.00
C ASN A 383 24.66 -8.59 1.12
N THR A 384 23.34 -8.51 1.02
CA THR A 384 22.39 -9.14 1.95
C THR A 384 21.96 -10.50 1.40
N ILE A 385 22.23 -11.55 2.18
CA ILE A 385 22.06 -12.95 1.80
C ILE A 385 20.90 -13.55 2.61
N SER A 386 20.15 -14.46 1.99
CA SER A 386 19.12 -15.21 2.69
C SER A 386 19.70 -16.11 3.78
N GLY A 387 19.25 -15.90 5.01
CA GLY A 387 19.49 -16.76 6.16
C GLY A 387 18.30 -17.65 6.48
N TYR A 388 18.57 -18.86 6.95
CA TYR A 388 17.56 -19.87 7.22
C TYR A 388 17.77 -20.51 8.59
N ASN A 389 16.66 -20.81 9.30
CA ASN A 389 16.68 -21.76 10.41
C ASN A 389 16.66 -23.21 9.86
N ILE A 390 16.69 -24.21 10.75
CA ILE A 390 16.76 -25.62 10.32
C ILE A 390 15.52 -26.10 9.54
N PHE A 391 14.32 -25.61 9.87
CA PHE A 391 13.07 -26.06 9.26
C PHE A 391 12.88 -25.43 7.89
N ILE A 392 13.04 -24.10 7.82
CA ILE A 392 12.90 -23.32 6.59
C ILE A 392 14.02 -23.68 5.61
N GLY A 393 15.26 -23.88 6.08
CA GLY A 393 16.39 -24.26 5.23
C GLY A 393 16.25 -25.66 4.61
N ASP A 394 15.78 -26.65 5.39
CA ASP A 394 15.48 -27.98 4.83
C ASP A 394 14.31 -27.90 3.85
N ALA A 395 13.22 -27.20 4.20
CA ALA A 395 12.06 -27.02 3.33
C ALA A 395 12.42 -26.32 2.01
N TYR A 396 13.21 -25.24 2.06
CA TYR A 396 13.72 -24.55 0.88
C TYR A 396 14.53 -25.50 0.00
N CYS A 397 15.51 -26.22 0.55
CA CYS A 397 16.27 -27.16 -0.25
C CYS A 397 15.43 -28.33 -0.77
N ARG A 398 14.34 -28.71 -0.12
CA ARG A 398 13.43 -29.73 -0.65
C ARG A 398 12.66 -29.30 -1.89
N THR A 399 12.57 -28.00 -2.18
CA THR A 399 12.01 -27.50 -3.46
C THR A 399 12.94 -27.76 -4.65
N LEU A 400 14.25 -27.86 -4.40
CA LEU A 400 15.29 -28.03 -5.44
C LEU A 400 15.91 -29.44 -5.43
N GLY A 401 15.96 -30.06 -4.26
CA GLY A 401 16.59 -31.35 -3.98
C GLY A 401 16.79 -31.60 -2.49
N ASN A 402 18.01 -31.45 -1.97
CA ASN A 402 18.29 -31.69 -0.54
C ASN A 402 19.44 -30.84 0.02
N LEU A 403 19.46 -30.66 1.34
CA LEU A 403 20.64 -30.16 2.05
C LEU A 403 21.81 -31.15 1.88
N PRO A 404 23.05 -30.68 1.71
CA PRO A 404 24.22 -31.53 1.57
C PRO A 404 24.61 -32.19 2.90
N THR A 405 25.27 -33.35 2.80
CA THR A 405 25.98 -34.00 3.91
C THR A 405 27.36 -33.39 4.12
N GLU A 406 28.00 -33.72 5.24
CA GLU A 406 29.40 -33.33 5.50
C GLU A 406 30.35 -33.81 4.40
N GLU A 407 30.21 -35.06 3.94
CA GLU A 407 31.04 -35.64 2.89
C GLU A 407 30.92 -34.85 1.56
N GLN A 408 29.69 -34.45 1.24
CA GLN A 408 29.38 -33.69 0.02
C GLN A 408 29.94 -32.26 0.10
N MET A 409 29.81 -31.59 1.24
CA MET A 409 30.43 -30.27 1.45
C MET A 409 31.96 -30.35 1.44
N ASN A 410 32.56 -31.40 2.01
CA ASN A 410 34.00 -31.63 1.94
C ASN A 410 34.47 -31.83 0.50
N ALA A 411 33.73 -32.56 -0.32
CA ALA A 411 34.04 -32.71 -1.74
C ALA A 411 33.96 -31.36 -2.49
N LEU A 412 32.95 -30.54 -2.20
CA LEU A 412 32.82 -29.19 -2.75
C LEU A 412 34.01 -28.31 -2.36
N TYR A 413 34.35 -28.29 -1.06
CA TYR A 413 35.48 -27.52 -0.52
C TYR A 413 36.80 -27.93 -1.16
N VAL A 414 37.15 -29.23 -1.14
CA VAL A 414 38.41 -29.72 -1.72
C VAL A 414 38.55 -29.40 -3.20
N LYS A 415 37.44 -29.37 -3.94
CA LYS A 415 37.47 -29.10 -5.39
C LYS A 415 37.54 -27.62 -5.73
N HIS A 416 36.81 -26.76 -5.03
CA HIS A 416 36.56 -25.38 -5.46
C HIS A 416 37.13 -24.31 -4.51
N TYR A 417 37.65 -24.68 -3.35
CA TYR A 417 38.29 -23.75 -2.42
C TYR A 417 39.79 -23.70 -2.60
N GLU A 418 40.36 -22.50 -2.68
CA GLU A 418 41.80 -22.30 -2.73
C GLU A 418 42.24 -21.40 -1.57
N LEU A 419 43.33 -21.79 -0.89
CA LEU A 419 43.86 -21.06 0.27
C LEU A 419 44.35 -19.64 -0.08
N ASN A 420 44.68 -19.39 -1.34
CA ASN A 420 45.08 -18.07 -1.84
C ASN A 420 43.88 -17.15 -2.16
N GLY A 421 42.64 -17.63 -1.98
CA GLY A 421 41.41 -16.89 -2.27
C GLY A 421 40.96 -16.91 -3.73
N SER A 422 41.64 -17.61 -4.65
CA SER A 422 41.30 -17.60 -6.07
C SER A 422 40.29 -18.67 -6.49
N GLY A 423 39.84 -19.53 -5.57
CA GLY A 423 38.91 -20.62 -5.86
C GLY A 423 37.49 -20.12 -6.08
N GLU A 424 36.71 -20.85 -6.86
CA GLU A 424 35.31 -20.47 -7.15
C GLU A 424 34.45 -20.46 -5.88
N LEU A 425 34.72 -21.35 -4.91
CA LEU A 425 34.00 -21.38 -3.63
C LEU A 425 34.39 -20.19 -2.74
N ASN A 426 35.59 -19.63 -2.89
CA ASN A 426 35.99 -18.42 -2.17
C ASN A 426 35.13 -17.21 -2.54
N ASN A 427 34.43 -17.24 -3.68
CA ASN A 427 33.48 -16.20 -4.07
C ASN A 427 32.12 -16.34 -3.39
N TRP A 428 31.79 -17.46 -2.74
CA TRP A 428 30.53 -17.57 -2.02
C TRP A 428 30.53 -16.70 -0.74
N PRO A 429 29.36 -16.32 -0.20
CA PRO A 429 29.25 -15.68 1.11
C PRO A 429 29.88 -16.56 2.21
N MET A 430 30.76 -16.02 3.04
CA MET A 430 31.51 -16.78 4.07
C MET A 430 31.44 -16.17 5.47
N GLU A 431 30.73 -15.07 5.66
CA GLU A 431 30.64 -14.45 6.99
C GLU A 431 29.84 -15.32 7.98
N LYS A 432 28.90 -16.11 7.46
CA LYS A 432 28.09 -17.08 8.21
C LYS A 432 28.36 -18.51 7.74
N LYS A 433 28.08 -19.44 8.65
CA LYS A 433 28.21 -20.88 8.38
C LYS A 433 27.03 -21.40 7.56
N TYR A 434 27.24 -22.51 6.87
CA TYR A 434 26.26 -23.19 6.05
C TYR A 434 25.55 -24.29 6.83
N LEU A 435 24.26 -24.45 6.60
CA LEU A 435 23.49 -25.56 7.15
C LEU A 435 23.76 -26.84 6.35
N ILE A 436 24.08 -27.92 7.06
CA ILE A 436 24.23 -29.26 6.49
C ILE A 436 23.36 -30.26 7.25
N LYS A 437 23.03 -31.38 6.61
CA LYS A 437 22.19 -32.42 7.19
C LYS A 437 22.87 -33.77 7.08
N ASP A 438 23.11 -34.39 8.23
CA ASP A 438 23.60 -35.76 8.32
C ASP A 438 22.56 -36.61 9.07
N ASN A 439 21.99 -37.59 8.35
CA ASN A 439 20.86 -38.37 8.82
C ASN A 439 19.69 -37.45 9.25
N ALA A 440 19.22 -37.60 10.49
CA ALA A 440 18.14 -36.80 11.08
C ALA A 440 18.64 -35.59 11.89
N SER A 441 19.93 -35.25 11.83
CA SER A 441 20.51 -34.14 12.59
C SER A 441 21.11 -33.07 11.69
N TYR A 442 20.98 -31.82 12.13
CA TYR A 442 21.51 -30.65 11.45
C TYR A 442 22.83 -30.21 12.10
N PHE A 443 23.75 -29.75 11.27
CA PHE A 443 25.04 -29.22 11.71
C PHE A 443 25.38 -27.96 10.92
N SER A 444 26.29 -27.16 11.45
CA SER A 444 26.89 -26.05 10.71
C SER A 444 28.13 -26.54 9.98
N TYR A 445 28.46 -25.90 8.85
CA TYR A 445 29.67 -26.15 8.09
C TYR A 445 30.33 -24.80 7.77
N ASP A 446 31.60 -24.68 8.11
CA ASP A 446 32.36 -23.46 7.86
C ASP A 446 33.19 -23.64 6.59
N ILE A 447 32.74 -23.00 5.50
CA ILE A 447 33.43 -23.10 4.21
C ILE A 447 34.76 -22.36 4.17
N SER A 448 35.10 -21.54 5.17
CA SER A 448 36.41 -20.88 5.24
C SER A 448 37.50 -21.80 5.83
N SER A 449 37.09 -22.76 6.66
CA SER A 449 37.99 -23.76 7.25
C SER A 449 37.83 -25.15 6.66
N GLY A 450 36.73 -25.42 5.95
CA GLY A 450 36.38 -26.74 5.44
C GLY A 450 35.99 -27.72 6.56
N LEU A 451 35.55 -27.21 7.71
CA LEU A 451 35.26 -28.02 8.90
C LEU A 451 33.77 -27.99 9.25
N LYS A 452 33.26 -29.17 9.62
CA LYS A 452 31.97 -29.31 10.27
C LYS A 452 32.03 -28.71 11.67
N GLY A 453 31.05 -27.86 11.95
CA GLY A 453 30.83 -27.23 13.23
C GLY A 453 29.85 -28.00 14.11
N GLU A 454 29.23 -27.25 15.02
CA GLU A 454 28.36 -27.79 16.06
C GLU A 454 27.01 -28.27 15.51
N LYS A 455 26.36 -29.11 16.31
CA LYS A 455 24.98 -29.53 16.08
C LYS A 455 24.05 -28.32 16.18
N VAL A 456 23.23 -28.13 15.16
CA VAL A 456 22.28 -27.02 15.05
C VAL A 456 20.91 -27.49 15.54
N THR A 457 20.23 -26.63 16.28
CA THR A 457 18.88 -26.84 16.80
C THR A 457 17.96 -25.72 16.32
N ALA A 458 16.65 -25.85 16.54
CA ALA A 458 15.69 -24.80 16.20
C ALA A 458 16.04 -23.43 16.80
N SER A 459 16.78 -23.42 17.91
CA SER A 459 17.19 -22.21 18.62
C SER A 459 18.56 -21.68 18.21
N SER A 460 19.22 -22.20 17.17
CA SER A 460 20.64 -21.92 16.88
C SER A 460 20.90 -20.73 15.95
N GLY A 461 19.91 -19.89 15.67
CA GLY A 461 20.03 -18.73 14.77
C GLY A 461 19.91 -19.11 13.28
N ALA A 462 20.26 -18.16 12.41
CA ALA A 462 20.15 -18.31 10.96
C ALA A 462 21.48 -18.67 10.29
N TYR A 463 21.42 -19.52 9.27
CA TYR A 463 22.56 -20.04 8.53
C TYR A 463 22.38 -19.81 7.03
N TYR A 464 23.49 -19.76 6.29
CA TYR A 464 23.43 -19.86 4.84
C TYR A 464 23.03 -21.26 4.42
N VAL A 465 22.45 -21.38 3.24
CA VAL A 465 22.03 -22.66 2.68
C VAL A 465 22.59 -22.79 1.26
N THR A 466 23.10 -23.98 0.98
CA THR A 466 23.32 -24.46 -0.38
C THR A 466 22.55 -25.76 -0.54
N CYS A 467 21.90 -25.94 -1.69
CA CYS A 467 21.11 -27.12 -1.98
C CYS A 467 21.79 -27.94 -3.05
N ILE A 468 21.78 -29.26 -2.90
CA ILE A 468 22.14 -30.16 -3.99
C ILE A 468 20.89 -30.32 -4.86
N GLN A 469 20.98 -29.91 -6.12
CA GLN A 469 19.89 -30.05 -7.08
C GLN A 469 19.58 -31.53 -7.33
N ASN A 470 18.29 -31.86 -7.35
CA ASN A 470 17.84 -33.18 -7.76
C ASN A 470 17.90 -33.30 -9.29
N GLU A 471 18.68 -34.26 -9.78
CA GLU A 471 18.86 -34.49 -11.23
C GLU A 471 17.77 -35.40 -11.83
N ASN A 472 17.04 -36.15 -11.00
CA ASN A 472 16.06 -37.13 -11.44
C ASN A 472 14.64 -36.56 -11.52
N ILE A 473 14.37 -35.50 -10.75
CA ILE A 473 13.04 -34.93 -10.60
C ILE A 473 13.14 -33.43 -10.28
N SER A 474 12.34 -32.61 -10.96
CA SER A 474 12.08 -31.22 -10.63
C SER A 474 10.58 -30.91 -10.69
N LEU A 475 10.16 -29.87 -9.98
CA LEU A 475 8.78 -29.42 -9.89
C LEU A 475 8.75 -27.91 -10.13
N SER A 476 7.87 -27.48 -11.02
CA SER A 476 7.56 -26.07 -11.24
C SER A 476 6.08 -25.85 -10.91
N THR A 477 5.80 -25.06 -9.88
CA THR A 477 4.43 -24.69 -9.49
C THR A 477 4.04 -23.34 -10.07
N VAL A 478 2.74 -23.10 -10.25
CA VAL A 478 2.23 -21.83 -10.81
C VAL A 478 2.22 -20.65 -9.81
N GLY A 479 2.65 -20.86 -8.57
CA GLY A 479 2.63 -19.85 -7.51
C GLY A 479 1.24 -19.72 -6.89
N ASN A 480 0.47 -18.73 -7.34
CA ASN A 480 -0.93 -18.54 -6.92
C ASN A 480 -1.87 -19.19 -7.92
N ILE A 481 -2.87 -19.90 -7.40
CA ILE A 481 -3.94 -20.51 -8.17
C ILE A 481 -5.22 -19.71 -7.96
N GLU A 482 -5.71 -19.08 -9.02
CA GLU A 482 -6.96 -18.34 -8.99
C GLU A 482 -8.15 -19.28 -9.22
N ILE A 483 -9.03 -19.36 -8.23
CA ILE A 483 -10.24 -20.19 -8.28
C ILE A 483 -11.51 -19.35 -8.24
N ASN A 484 -12.58 -19.90 -8.81
CA ASN A 484 -13.93 -19.39 -8.59
C ASN A 484 -14.58 -20.22 -7.46
N PRO A 485 -14.81 -19.66 -6.27
CA PRO A 485 -15.42 -20.40 -5.15
C PRO A 485 -16.80 -20.99 -5.48
N ASP A 486 -17.50 -20.42 -6.46
CA ASP A 486 -18.83 -20.85 -6.91
C ASP A 486 -18.79 -21.98 -7.96
N ASP A 487 -17.65 -22.23 -8.62
CA ASP A 487 -17.51 -23.28 -9.64
C ASP A 487 -16.78 -24.51 -9.07
N LYS A 488 -17.53 -25.59 -8.84
CA LYS A 488 -17.01 -26.84 -8.29
C LYS A 488 -16.39 -27.80 -9.32
N ASN A 489 -16.35 -27.42 -10.60
CA ASN A 489 -15.93 -28.33 -11.68
C ASN A 489 -14.72 -27.83 -12.47
N GLU A 490 -14.20 -26.63 -12.17
CA GLU A 490 -13.07 -26.06 -12.89
C GLU A 490 -11.73 -26.67 -12.44
N ARG A 491 -11.08 -27.43 -13.33
CA ARG A 491 -9.70 -27.88 -13.12
C ARG A 491 -8.70 -26.85 -13.64
N VAL A 492 -7.77 -26.45 -12.78
CA VAL A 492 -6.70 -25.49 -13.09
C VAL A 492 -5.32 -26.14 -12.93
N LEU A 493 -4.30 -25.56 -13.57
CA LEU A 493 -2.94 -26.09 -13.50
C LEU A 493 -2.35 -25.81 -12.10
N PHE A 494 -1.86 -26.84 -11.43
CA PHE A 494 -1.10 -26.71 -10.18
C PHE A 494 0.40 -26.53 -10.47
N GLY A 495 0.91 -27.29 -11.43
CA GLY A 495 2.32 -27.25 -11.80
C GLY A 495 2.71 -28.38 -12.75
N THR A 496 3.99 -28.45 -13.05
CA THR A 496 4.60 -29.41 -13.96
C THR A 496 5.74 -30.14 -13.26
N ILE A 497 5.76 -31.46 -13.38
CA ILE A 497 6.87 -32.32 -12.94
C ILE A 497 7.73 -32.64 -14.15
N THR A 498 9.02 -32.40 -14.04
CA THR A 498 10.01 -32.96 -14.96
C THR A 498 10.72 -34.11 -14.26
N LYS A 499 10.80 -35.27 -14.90
CA LYS A 499 11.41 -36.48 -14.33
C LYS A 499 12.30 -37.21 -15.32
N HIS A 500 13.21 -38.03 -14.80
CA HIS A 500 13.96 -38.98 -15.60
C HIS A 500 12.99 -39.95 -16.32
N PRO A 501 13.24 -40.33 -17.59
CA PRO A 501 12.33 -41.18 -18.37
C PRO A 501 11.94 -42.49 -17.65
N ASP A 502 12.91 -43.13 -17.00
CA ASP A 502 12.73 -44.44 -16.32
C ASP A 502 12.14 -44.34 -14.90
N MET A 503 11.93 -43.13 -14.38
CA MET A 503 11.41 -42.89 -13.04
C MET A 503 9.87 -42.87 -13.05
N ASN A 504 9.24 -43.52 -12.08
CA ASN A 504 7.81 -43.34 -11.81
C ASN A 504 7.64 -42.43 -10.60
N VAL A 505 6.67 -41.52 -10.66
CA VAL A 505 6.42 -40.55 -9.58
C VAL A 505 5.16 -40.91 -8.81
N SER A 506 5.18 -40.67 -7.50
CA SER A 506 4.00 -40.65 -6.64
C SER A 506 3.88 -39.27 -6.00
N ILE A 507 2.65 -38.83 -5.76
CA ILE A 507 2.36 -37.54 -5.12
C ILE A 507 1.61 -37.80 -3.81
N SER A 508 2.00 -37.09 -2.75
CA SER A 508 1.26 -37.04 -1.49
C SER A 508 1.15 -35.61 -0.98
N GLN A 509 0.18 -35.35 -0.10
CA GLN A 509 0.10 -34.09 0.64
C GLN A 509 1.29 -33.94 1.60
N ILE A 510 1.65 -32.70 1.92
CA ILE A 510 2.52 -32.36 3.06
C ILE A 510 1.69 -31.63 4.12
N PRO A 511 1.20 -32.33 5.16
CA PRO A 511 0.51 -31.69 6.28
C PRO A 511 1.45 -30.94 7.23
N GLU A 512 2.76 -31.24 7.17
CA GLU A 512 3.74 -30.95 8.24
C GLU A 512 4.64 -29.72 7.99
N LEU A 513 4.39 -28.89 6.97
CA LEU A 513 5.16 -27.64 6.80
C LEU A 513 4.79 -26.66 7.92
N GLU A 514 5.78 -26.11 8.65
CA GLU A 514 5.55 -24.98 9.58
C GLU A 514 4.88 -23.83 8.79
N GLY A 515 3.70 -23.41 9.22
CA GLY A 515 2.82 -22.49 8.49
C GLY A 515 1.61 -23.15 7.82
N GLY A 516 1.56 -24.49 7.80
CA GLY A 516 0.36 -25.32 7.63
C GLY A 516 -0.58 -24.92 6.50
N GLY A 517 -0.47 -25.58 5.35
CA GLY A 517 -1.54 -25.57 4.35
C GLY A 517 -2.88 -25.88 5.01
N ASN A 518 -3.84 -24.95 4.97
CA ASN A 518 -5.13 -25.14 5.65
C ASN A 518 -6.09 -26.04 4.83
N LEU A 519 -5.77 -26.31 3.57
CA LEU A 519 -6.53 -27.21 2.71
C LEU A 519 -6.09 -28.66 2.86
N LEU A 520 -7.05 -29.58 2.87
CA LEU A 520 -6.84 -31.02 2.88
C LEU A 520 -6.74 -31.56 1.45
N GLY A 521 -6.13 -32.73 1.28
CA GLY A 521 -6.06 -33.37 -0.04
C GLY A 521 -7.43 -33.74 -0.64
N SER A 522 -8.48 -33.82 0.19
CA SER A 522 -9.87 -33.93 -0.27
C SER A 522 -10.39 -32.68 -0.96
N ASP A 523 -9.85 -31.52 -0.61
CA ASP A 523 -10.37 -30.22 -1.04
C ASP A 523 -9.76 -29.81 -2.39
N VAL A 524 -8.60 -30.39 -2.72
CA VAL A 524 -7.74 -29.98 -3.84
C VAL A 524 -7.73 -30.97 -5.02
N GLU A 525 -8.22 -32.20 -4.82
CA GLU A 525 -8.33 -33.28 -5.82
C GLU A 525 -7.32 -33.21 -7.00
N LEU A 526 -6.07 -33.60 -6.72
CA LEU A 526 -5.00 -33.55 -7.71
C LEU A 526 -5.10 -34.66 -8.76
N LEU A 527 -4.86 -34.30 -10.01
CA LEU A 527 -4.76 -35.25 -11.12
C LEU A 527 -3.46 -35.02 -11.88
N VAL A 528 -2.65 -36.08 -11.96
CA VAL A 528 -1.43 -36.11 -12.76
C VAL A 528 -1.75 -36.69 -14.13
N SER A 529 -1.38 -35.98 -15.17
CA SER A 529 -1.59 -36.38 -16.56
C SER A 529 -0.32 -36.16 -17.38
N GLY A 530 -0.21 -36.88 -18.50
CA GLY A 530 0.97 -36.85 -19.36
C GLY A 530 1.73 -38.18 -19.39
N SER A 531 2.79 -38.22 -20.19
CA SER A 531 3.64 -39.40 -20.37
C SER A 531 5.06 -38.98 -20.72
N GLY A 532 6.05 -39.81 -20.40
CA GLY A 532 7.45 -39.51 -20.66
C GLY A 532 8.09 -38.71 -19.52
N SER A 533 8.88 -37.69 -19.86
CA SER A 533 9.67 -36.91 -18.89
C SER A 533 8.94 -35.71 -18.31
N GLU A 534 7.81 -35.29 -18.87
CA GLU A 534 7.07 -34.11 -18.41
C GLU A 534 5.63 -34.51 -18.10
N LEU A 535 5.18 -34.19 -16.89
CA LEU A 535 3.84 -34.51 -16.38
C LEU A 535 3.18 -33.23 -15.86
N SER A 536 1.90 -33.03 -16.19
CA SER A 536 1.12 -31.90 -15.69
C SER A 536 0.28 -32.32 -14.50
N ILE A 537 0.32 -31.51 -13.44
CA ILE A 537 -0.54 -31.65 -12.26
C ILE A 537 -1.66 -30.62 -12.40
N THR A 538 -2.90 -31.09 -12.40
CA THR A 538 -4.08 -30.24 -12.31
C THR A 538 -4.75 -30.43 -10.96
N THR A 539 -5.39 -29.38 -10.48
CA THR A 539 -6.11 -29.32 -9.21
C THR A 539 -7.57 -28.97 -9.45
N LEU A 540 -8.47 -29.48 -8.60
CA LEU A 540 -9.87 -29.10 -8.55
C LEU A 540 -10.15 -28.67 -7.12
N ASN A 541 -10.39 -27.37 -6.92
CA ASN A 541 -10.61 -26.77 -5.61
C ASN A 541 -11.55 -25.57 -5.74
N ASN A 542 -12.43 -25.38 -4.77
CA ASN A 542 -13.31 -24.22 -4.67
C ASN A 542 -13.22 -23.51 -3.29
N GLU A 543 -12.26 -23.90 -2.45
CA GLU A 543 -11.99 -23.29 -1.15
C GLU A 543 -10.71 -22.46 -1.16
N LEU A 544 -10.74 -21.27 -0.55
CA LEU A 544 -9.56 -20.42 -0.40
C LEU A 544 -8.63 -20.99 0.66
N GLY A 545 -7.33 -20.89 0.44
CA GLY A 545 -6.36 -21.45 1.36
C GLY A 545 -5.03 -21.75 0.72
N THR A 546 -4.23 -22.56 1.38
CA THR A 546 -2.87 -22.90 0.95
C THR A 546 -2.67 -24.40 0.94
N TYR A 547 -1.89 -24.89 -0.03
CA TYR A 547 -1.63 -26.31 -0.18
C TYR A 547 -0.22 -26.58 -0.67
N ALA A 548 0.37 -27.69 -0.23
CA ALA A 548 1.69 -28.13 -0.68
C ALA A 548 1.74 -29.64 -0.91
N ILE A 549 2.57 -30.05 -1.87
CA ILE A 549 2.70 -31.44 -2.30
C ILE A 549 4.13 -31.93 -2.18
N LYS A 550 4.25 -33.24 -1.95
CA LYS A 550 5.48 -34.00 -2.06
C LYS A 550 5.42 -34.83 -3.33
N VAL A 551 6.46 -34.75 -4.16
CA VAL A 551 6.62 -35.58 -5.36
C VAL A 551 7.82 -36.48 -5.16
N MET A 552 7.61 -37.80 -5.19
CA MET A 552 8.58 -38.82 -4.81
C MET A 552 8.85 -39.80 -5.94
N ASP A 553 10.04 -40.38 -5.95
CA ASP A 553 10.30 -41.63 -6.66
C ASP A 553 9.46 -42.76 -6.06
N ALA A 554 8.60 -43.38 -6.86
CA ALA A 554 7.79 -44.52 -6.43
C ALA A 554 8.64 -45.72 -6.01
N SER A 555 9.86 -45.85 -6.55
CA SER A 555 10.81 -46.91 -6.20
C SER A 555 11.72 -46.56 -5.02
N ASN A 556 11.90 -45.28 -4.72
CA ASN A 556 12.72 -44.79 -3.62
C ASN A 556 12.10 -43.53 -2.98
N PRO A 557 11.16 -43.67 -2.03
CA PRO A 557 10.44 -42.54 -1.44
C PRO A 557 11.30 -41.50 -0.70
N GLU A 558 12.57 -41.81 -0.42
CA GLU A 558 13.56 -40.87 0.13
C GLU A 558 14.11 -39.89 -0.93
N ASN A 559 14.02 -40.24 -2.21
CA ASN A 559 14.29 -39.37 -3.33
C ASN A 559 13.02 -38.57 -3.69
N TYR A 560 12.90 -37.37 -3.14
CA TYR A 560 11.73 -36.53 -3.32
C TYR A 560 12.07 -35.05 -3.31
N ILE A 561 11.14 -34.29 -3.89
CA ILE A 561 11.06 -32.84 -3.78
C ILE A 561 9.68 -32.42 -3.30
N THR A 562 9.56 -31.18 -2.87
CA THR A 562 8.32 -30.59 -2.35
C THR A 562 7.96 -29.33 -3.13
N SER A 563 6.68 -29.00 -3.22
CA SER A 563 6.30 -27.66 -3.65
C SER A 563 6.54 -26.63 -2.53
N GLN A 564 6.58 -25.36 -2.92
CA GLN A 564 6.28 -24.26 -2.02
C GLN A 564 4.79 -24.32 -1.60
N LEU A 565 4.38 -23.44 -0.68
CA LEU A 565 2.97 -23.21 -0.41
C LEU A 565 2.33 -22.55 -1.63
N VAL A 566 1.37 -23.24 -2.23
CA VAL A 566 0.57 -22.73 -3.35
C VAL A 566 -0.71 -22.13 -2.79
N ASN A 567 -0.95 -20.84 -3.07
CA ASN A 567 -2.11 -20.13 -2.54
C ASN A 567 -3.29 -20.22 -3.50
N TYR A 568 -4.43 -20.67 -3.01
CA TYR A 568 -5.73 -20.59 -3.68
C TYR A 568 -6.39 -19.28 -3.31
N ILE A 569 -6.39 -18.36 -4.26
CA ILE A 569 -6.90 -17.01 -4.09
C ILE A 569 -8.20 -16.83 -4.90
N PRO A 570 -9.10 -15.92 -4.46
CA PRO A 570 -10.30 -15.65 -5.23
C PRO A 570 -9.90 -15.01 -6.55
N ARG A 571 -10.49 -15.49 -7.64
CA ARG A 571 -10.38 -14.84 -8.94
C ARG A 571 -10.95 -13.43 -8.86
N THR A 572 -10.19 -12.45 -9.34
CA THR A 572 -10.63 -11.04 -9.38
C THR A 572 -10.79 -10.58 -10.83
N LEU A 573 -11.25 -9.34 -11.03
CA LEU A 573 -11.28 -8.75 -12.38
C LEU A 573 -9.89 -8.38 -12.91
N ALA A 574 -8.83 -8.48 -12.09
CA ALA A 574 -7.44 -8.40 -12.58
C ALA A 574 -6.99 -9.71 -13.27
N SER A 575 -7.67 -10.82 -12.97
CA SER A 575 -7.47 -12.12 -13.62
C SER A 575 -7.98 -12.11 -15.07
N ALA A 576 -7.84 -13.22 -15.80
CA ALA A 576 -8.29 -13.34 -17.20
C ALA A 576 -9.82 -13.48 -17.36
N THR A 577 -10.57 -12.55 -16.75
CA THR A 577 -12.04 -12.46 -16.75
C THR A 577 -12.55 -11.07 -17.07
N ILE A 578 -13.81 -11.01 -17.49
CA ILE A 578 -14.56 -9.77 -17.68
C ILE A 578 -15.89 -9.92 -16.94
N ASP A 579 -16.29 -8.88 -16.24
CA ASP A 579 -17.63 -8.76 -15.70
C ASP A 579 -18.59 -8.23 -16.76
N ILE A 580 -19.83 -8.71 -16.72
CA ILE A 580 -20.96 -8.17 -17.48
C ILE A 580 -22.12 -7.97 -16.52
N VAL A 581 -22.40 -6.72 -16.18
CA VAL A 581 -23.48 -6.36 -15.25
C VAL A 581 -24.69 -5.85 -16.01
N LYS A 582 -25.88 -6.25 -15.58
CA LYS A 582 -27.16 -5.76 -16.13
C LYS A 582 -27.78 -4.74 -15.21
N THR A 583 -28.11 -3.56 -15.72
CA THR A 583 -28.88 -2.53 -15.00
C THR A 583 -30.39 -2.79 -15.07
N SER A 584 -31.14 -2.18 -14.17
CA SER A 584 -32.61 -2.26 -14.05
C SER A 584 -33.36 -1.91 -15.35
N ASN A 585 -32.80 -1.05 -16.18
CA ASN A 585 -33.35 -0.67 -17.48
C ASN A 585 -33.04 -1.66 -18.62
N GLY A 586 -32.26 -2.71 -18.35
CA GLY A 586 -31.99 -3.79 -19.29
C GLY A 586 -30.65 -3.73 -20.03
N ASN A 587 -29.89 -2.64 -19.90
CA ASN A 587 -28.57 -2.50 -20.51
C ASN A 587 -27.53 -3.37 -19.80
N LEU A 588 -26.55 -3.87 -20.55
CA LEU A 588 -25.41 -4.64 -20.08
C LEU A 588 -24.15 -3.79 -20.18
N PHE A 589 -23.31 -3.79 -19.16
CA PHE A 589 -22.04 -3.05 -19.13
C PHE A 589 -20.88 -3.97 -18.76
N THR A 590 -19.71 -3.74 -19.35
CA THR A 590 -18.47 -4.45 -18.98
C THR A 590 -17.57 -3.60 -18.08
N ASN A 591 -16.73 -4.22 -17.25
CA ASN A 591 -15.60 -3.51 -16.65
C ASN A 591 -14.52 -3.18 -17.70
N SER A 592 -13.54 -2.34 -17.32
CA SER A 592 -12.31 -2.18 -18.11
C SER A 592 -11.47 -3.44 -18.06
N PRO A 593 -10.97 -3.95 -19.20
CA PRO A 593 -10.29 -5.24 -19.24
C PRO A 593 -8.94 -5.21 -18.52
N SER A 594 -8.64 -6.26 -17.76
CA SER A 594 -7.29 -6.51 -17.28
C SER A 594 -6.34 -6.85 -18.43
N VAL A 595 -5.04 -6.72 -18.16
CA VAL A 595 -4.00 -7.17 -19.08
C VAL A 595 -4.15 -8.67 -19.37
N ALA A 596 -4.48 -9.47 -18.35
CA ALA A 596 -4.68 -10.91 -18.48
C ALA A 596 -5.89 -11.26 -19.36
N TYR A 597 -7.01 -10.57 -19.21
CA TYR A 597 -8.23 -10.83 -20.00
C TYR A 597 -8.04 -10.44 -21.47
N LEU A 598 -7.51 -9.25 -21.74
CA LEU A 598 -7.33 -8.80 -23.12
C LEU A 598 -6.30 -9.64 -23.88
N LYS A 599 -5.27 -10.15 -23.16
CA LYS A 599 -4.35 -11.19 -23.65
C LYS A 599 -5.08 -12.45 -24.10
N LYS A 600 -5.94 -12.99 -23.25
CA LYS A 600 -6.71 -14.22 -23.50
C LYS A 600 -7.59 -14.13 -24.76
N ILE A 601 -8.12 -12.96 -25.07
CA ILE A 601 -8.96 -12.73 -26.27
C ILE A 601 -8.20 -12.12 -27.46
N ASN A 602 -6.86 -12.11 -27.41
CA ASN A 602 -5.98 -11.53 -28.45
C ASN A 602 -6.31 -10.07 -28.82
N GLY A 603 -6.79 -9.26 -27.88
CA GLY A 603 -7.22 -7.87 -28.13
C GLY A 603 -6.17 -6.80 -27.84
N GLN A 604 -4.93 -7.19 -27.56
CA GLN A 604 -3.90 -6.29 -26.99
C GLN A 604 -3.39 -5.24 -27.99
N SER A 605 -3.65 -5.42 -29.29
CA SER A 605 -3.30 -4.45 -30.33
C SER A 605 -4.11 -3.16 -30.28
N VAL A 606 -5.21 -3.12 -29.50
CA VAL A 606 -6.04 -1.93 -29.34
C VAL A 606 -5.83 -1.25 -27.98
N ALA A 607 -4.77 -1.56 -27.24
CA ALA A 607 -4.48 -0.92 -25.94
C ALA A 607 -3.33 0.08 -26.03
N ASP A 608 -3.37 1.13 -25.22
CA ASP A 608 -2.41 2.25 -25.28
C ASP A 608 -1.45 2.30 -24.09
N ALA A 609 -1.94 2.03 -22.89
CA ALA A 609 -1.15 2.10 -21.67
C ALA A 609 -1.63 1.08 -20.63
N ILE A 610 -0.84 0.87 -19.57
CA ILE A 610 -1.20 0.02 -18.44
C ILE A 610 -1.38 0.89 -17.20
N GLN A 611 -2.39 0.58 -16.39
CA GLN A 611 -2.61 1.11 -15.06
C GLN A 611 -2.50 -0.03 -14.07
N LYS A 612 -1.65 0.15 -13.05
CA LYS A 612 -1.61 -0.74 -11.90
C LYS A 612 -2.63 -0.27 -10.88
N GLU A 613 -3.51 -1.17 -10.46
CA GLU A 613 -4.52 -0.99 -9.41
C GLU A 613 -4.07 -1.69 -8.12
N GLY A 614 -4.55 -1.23 -6.96
CA GLY A 614 -4.40 -1.91 -5.68
C GLY A 614 -2.97 -1.99 -5.09
N ALA A 615 -2.16 -0.94 -5.20
CA ALA A 615 -0.89 -0.86 -4.47
C ALA A 615 -1.13 -0.56 -2.97
N GLU A 616 -0.36 -1.22 -2.09
CA GLU A 616 -0.37 -1.04 -0.63
C GLU A 616 -0.17 0.44 -0.25
N GLY A 617 -0.99 0.94 0.68
CA GLY A 617 -0.87 2.28 1.28
C GLY A 617 -1.85 3.34 0.78
N GLU A 618 -2.58 3.09 -0.31
CA GLU A 618 -3.68 3.95 -0.79
C GLU A 618 -5.05 3.30 -0.54
N VAL A 619 -6.11 4.09 -0.39
CA VAL A 619 -7.48 3.57 -0.34
C VAL A 619 -7.75 2.86 -1.67
N ALA A 620 -7.73 1.51 -1.68
CA ALA A 620 -7.80 0.73 -2.90
C ALA A 620 -8.99 1.16 -3.78
N GLN A 621 -8.70 1.55 -5.03
CA GLN A 621 -9.70 2.02 -6.01
C GLN A 621 -10.00 0.96 -7.06
N GLY A 622 -9.51 -0.27 -6.90
CA GLY A 622 -9.66 -1.34 -7.87
C GLY A 622 -9.02 -2.63 -7.38
N PRO A 623 -9.30 -3.76 -8.05
CA PRO A 623 -8.68 -5.05 -7.74
C PRO A 623 -7.18 -4.97 -8.03
N ALA A 624 -6.35 -5.51 -7.15
CA ALA A 624 -4.90 -5.47 -7.30
C ALA A 624 -4.46 -6.15 -8.61
N GLY A 625 -3.80 -5.40 -9.50
CA GLY A 625 -3.29 -5.91 -10.76
C GLY A 625 -3.26 -4.88 -11.90
N ASP A 626 -2.94 -5.36 -13.10
CA ASP A 626 -2.70 -4.51 -14.27
C ASP A 626 -3.92 -4.44 -15.20
N PHE A 627 -4.34 -3.22 -15.53
CA PHE A 627 -5.47 -2.92 -16.42
C PHE A 627 -5.04 -2.09 -17.61
N TYR A 628 -5.62 -2.37 -18.78
CA TYR A 628 -5.35 -1.54 -19.96
C TYR A 628 -6.12 -0.23 -19.89
N LYS A 629 -5.45 0.84 -20.35
CA LYS A 629 -6.03 2.14 -20.65
C LYS A 629 -5.99 2.38 -22.15
N PHE A 630 -6.95 3.16 -22.62
CA PHE A 630 -7.25 3.34 -24.03
C PHE A 630 -7.37 4.82 -24.35
N ASN A 631 -6.85 5.25 -25.49
CA ASN A 631 -7.24 6.49 -26.13
C ASN A 631 -8.66 6.34 -26.70
N PHE A 632 -9.31 7.44 -27.10
CA PHE A 632 -10.71 7.40 -27.52
C PHE A 632 -10.98 6.47 -28.72
N SER A 633 -10.14 6.55 -29.76
CA SER A 633 -10.28 5.72 -30.98
C SER A 633 -10.13 4.23 -30.66
N HIS A 634 -9.16 3.90 -29.82
CA HIS A 634 -8.89 2.54 -29.36
C HIS A 634 -9.97 2.02 -28.41
N ALA A 635 -10.60 2.88 -27.62
CA ALA A 635 -11.76 2.56 -26.81
C ALA A 635 -12.96 2.13 -27.67
N GLU A 636 -13.21 2.82 -28.80
CA GLU A 636 -14.22 2.39 -29.77
C GLU A 636 -13.86 1.04 -30.41
N ASN A 637 -12.60 0.86 -30.80
CA ASN A 637 -12.11 -0.38 -31.39
C ASN A 637 -12.21 -1.57 -30.42
N LEU A 638 -12.02 -1.35 -29.11
CA LEU A 638 -12.20 -2.40 -28.09
C LEU A 638 -13.64 -2.93 -28.09
N CYS A 639 -14.64 -2.06 -28.08
CA CYS A 639 -16.03 -2.49 -28.15
C CYS A 639 -16.36 -3.17 -29.49
N GLY A 640 -15.77 -2.70 -30.59
CA GLY A 640 -15.81 -3.41 -31.88
C GLY A 640 -15.19 -4.81 -31.84
N HIS A 641 -14.08 -4.99 -31.11
CA HIS A 641 -13.46 -6.29 -30.89
C HIS A 641 -14.33 -7.20 -30.02
N TYR A 642 -15.05 -6.66 -29.02
CA TYR A 642 -16.00 -7.46 -28.25
C TYR A 642 -17.15 -7.99 -29.11
N ASN A 643 -17.57 -7.24 -30.13
CA ASN A 643 -18.58 -7.69 -31.09
C ASN A 643 -18.09 -8.86 -31.94
N SER A 644 -16.87 -8.78 -32.46
CA SER A 644 -16.29 -9.85 -33.28
C SER A 644 -16.13 -11.16 -32.50
N MET A 645 -15.92 -11.06 -31.19
CA MET A 645 -15.79 -12.20 -30.26
C MET A 645 -17.13 -12.63 -29.63
N SER A 646 -18.21 -11.89 -29.90
CA SER A 646 -19.54 -12.09 -29.31
C SER A 646 -19.53 -12.21 -27.78
N ILE A 647 -18.77 -11.33 -27.11
CA ILE A 647 -18.61 -11.35 -25.64
C ILE A 647 -19.99 -11.27 -24.97
N GLY A 648 -20.26 -12.14 -23.98
CA GLY A 648 -21.55 -12.20 -23.31
C GLY A 648 -22.73 -12.62 -24.21
N TYR A 649 -22.45 -13.27 -25.34
CA TYR A 649 -23.44 -13.61 -26.38
C TYR A 649 -24.09 -12.37 -27.02
N ARG A 650 -23.33 -11.28 -27.15
CA ARG A 650 -23.75 -9.99 -27.73
C ARG A 650 -22.77 -9.52 -28.80
N ASP A 651 -23.28 -8.87 -29.84
CA ASP A 651 -22.54 -8.35 -30.98
C ASP A 651 -22.83 -6.86 -31.26
N ASP A 652 -23.45 -6.17 -30.29
CA ASP A 652 -23.89 -4.77 -30.34
C ASP A 652 -23.19 -3.87 -29.28
N TRP A 653 -22.04 -4.29 -28.76
CA TRP A 653 -21.21 -3.52 -27.85
C TRP A 653 -20.76 -2.19 -28.49
N ARG A 654 -20.91 -1.11 -27.74
CA ARG A 654 -20.47 0.25 -28.11
C ARG A 654 -19.97 1.00 -26.88
N LEU A 655 -19.31 2.14 -27.10
CA LEU A 655 -19.04 3.07 -26.01
C LEU A 655 -20.37 3.63 -25.44
N PRO A 656 -20.50 3.70 -24.11
CA PRO A 656 -21.66 4.26 -23.44
C PRO A 656 -21.66 5.78 -23.51
N SER A 657 -22.85 6.38 -23.48
CA SER A 657 -23.02 7.81 -23.26
C SER A 657 -22.72 8.20 -21.81
N LYS A 658 -22.49 9.51 -21.56
CA LYS A 658 -22.42 10.09 -20.20
C LYS A 658 -23.64 9.69 -19.38
N HIS A 659 -24.82 9.68 -20.00
CA HIS A 659 -26.06 9.33 -19.30
C HIS A 659 -26.08 7.87 -18.86
N GLU A 660 -25.65 6.96 -19.74
CA GLU A 660 -25.58 5.52 -19.44
C GLU A 660 -24.58 5.21 -18.31
N LEU A 661 -23.37 5.79 -18.33
CA LEU A 661 -22.41 5.56 -17.24
C LEU A 661 -22.81 6.24 -15.92
N LYS A 662 -23.25 7.50 -15.94
CA LYS A 662 -23.54 8.25 -14.71
C LYS A 662 -24.90 7.92 -14.10
N TYR A 663 -25.95 7.93 -14.91
CA TYR A 663 -27.33 7.90 -14.41
C TYR A 663 -27.97 6.52 -14.48
N GLN A 664 -27.38 5.57 -15.22
CA GLN A 664 -27.83 4.17 -15.24
C GLN A 664 -26.89 3.28 -14.44
N LEU A 665 -25.60 3.22 -14.79
CA LEU A 665 -24.66 2.33 -14.11
C LEU A 665 -24.28 2.84 -12.71
N TYR A 666 -23.61 4.00 -12.62
CA TYR A 666 -23.14 4.53 -11.33
C TYR A 666 -24.29 4.83 -10.36
N LYS A 667 -25.39 5.45 -10.81
CA LYS A 667 -26.53 5.74 -9.93
C LYS A 667 -27.19 4.48 -9.34
N GLU A 668 -27.13 3.34 -10.04
CA GLU A 668 -27.74 2.09 -9.58
C GLU A 668 -26.84 1.33 -8.61
N PHE A 669 -25.53 1.29 -8.86
CA PHE A 669 -24.58 0.48 -8.09
C PHE A 669 -23.66 1.29 -7.17
N ASP A 670 -23.67 2.63 -7.27
CA ASP A 670 -22.71 3.54 -6.65
C ASP A 670 -21.27 3.20 -7.05
N ASN A 671 -20.33 3.19 -6.10
CA ASN A 671 -18.93 2.85 -6.34
C ASN A 671 -18.78 1.42 -6.89
N MET A 672 -18.45 1.31 -8.19
CA MET A 672 -18.35 0.05 -8.92
C MET A 672 -17.23 -0.86 -8.43
N PHE A 673 -16.20 -0.33 -7.75
CA PHE A 673 -15.21 -1.17 -7.08
C PHE A 673 -15.85 -1.90 -5.90
N THR A 674 -16.53 -1.19 -5.02
CA THR A 674 -17.21 -1.81 -3.86
C THR A 674 -18.38 -2.71 -4.26
N ALA A 675 -19.11 -2.36 -5.32
CA ALA A 675 -20.29 -3.09 -5.75
C ALA A 675 -19.95 -4.36 -6.57
N ARG A 676 -18.91 -4.29 -7.40
CA ARG A 676 -18.64 -5.30 -8.45
C ARG A 676 -17.16 -5.65 -8.61
N GLY A 677 -16.25 -5.05 -7.86
CA GLY A 677 -14.80 -5.27 -7.98
C GLY A 677 -14.19 -4.63 -9.24
N TRP A 678 -14.83 -3.64 -9.85
CA TRP A 678 -14.33 -2.98 -11.06
C TRP A 678 -13.12 -2.08 -10.75
N PRO A 679 -12.19 -1.88 -11.70
CA PRO A 679 -11.12 -0.90 -11.55
C PRO A 679 -11.70 0.52 -11.65
N THR A 680 -11.40 1.40 -10.69
CA THR A 680 -11.96 2.76 -10.62
C THR A 680 -10.91 3.84 -10.34
N ALA A 681 -9.61 3.53 -10.36
CA ALA A 681 -8.56 4.55 -10.21
C ALA A 681 -8.52 5.55 -11.36
N VAL A 682 -9.05 5.17 -12.53
CA VAL A 682 -9.10 5.99 -13.73
C VAL A 682 -10.54 6.17 -14.18
N ARG A 683 -10.84 7.37 -14.69
CA ARG A 683 -12.15 7.68 -15.25
C ARG A 683 -12.42 6.83 -16.50
N TYR A 684 -13.69 6.65 -16.82
CA TYR A 684 -14.15 5.86 -17.96
C TYR A 684 -14.55 6.78 -19.12
N TRP A 685 -14.16 6.39 -20.34
CA TRP A 685 -14.58 7.07 -21.56
C TRP A 685 -16.10 7.03 -21.74
N THR A 686 -16.65 8.11 -22.30
CA THR A 686 -18.02 8.14 -22.80
C THR A 686 -18.03 8.61 -24.25
N LYS A 687 -19.07 8.24 -25.01
CA LYS A 687 -19.31 8.73 -26.37
C LYS A 687 -19.89 10.16 -26.41
N THR A 688 -20.25 10.73 -25.26
CA THR A 688 -20.80 12.10 -25.20
C THR A 688 -19.68 13.12 -25.34
N SER A 689 -19.82 14.07 -26.25
CA SER A 689 -18.81 15.11 -26.51
C SER A 689 -19.32 16.49 -26.12
N THR A 690 -18.43 17.34 -25.61
CA THR A 690 -18.69 18.75 -25.30
C THR A 690 -18.31 19.67 -26.46
N ASP A 691 -17.36 19.24 -27.28
CA ASP A 691 -16.97 19.84 -28.56
C ASP A 691 -16.35 18.74 -29.45
N PRO A 692 -16.11 18.98 -30.76
CA PRO A 692 -15.63 17.95 -31.70
C PRO A 692 -14.38 17.19 -31.27
N ASN A 693 -13.57 17.76 -30.37
CA ASN A 693 -12.32 17.18 -29.90
C ASN A 693 -12.31 16.90 -28.38
N THR A 694 -13.41 17.10 -27.66
CA THR A 694 -13.48 16.90 -26.20
C THR A 694 -14.64 16.00 -25.83
N TYR A 695 -14.34 14.90 -25.13
CA TYR A 695 -15.31 13.90 -24.70
C TYR A 695 -15.49 13.91 -23.18
N ASN A 696 -16.70 13.58 -22.74
CA ASN A 696 -16.96 13.39 -21.32
C ASN A 696 -16.34 12.08 -20.83
N THR A 697 -15.83 12.13 -19.60
CA THR A 697 -15.39 10.96 -18.85
C THR A 697 -16.19 10.87 -17.55
N VAL A 698 -16.37 9.67 -17.00
CA VAL A 698 -17.09 9.45 -15.73
C VAL A 698 -16.21 8.69 -14.75
N SER A 699 -16.09 9.20 -13.53
CA SER A 699 -15.54 8.43 -12.41
C SER A 699 -16.55 7.41 -11.92
N LEU A 700 -16.25 6.12 -11.98
CA LEU A 700 -17.15 5.07 -11.47
C LEU A 700 -16.98 4.78 -9.98
N SER A 701 -16.10 5.51 -9.28
CA SER A 701 -16.03 5.53 -7.80
C SER A 701 -16.83 6.67 -7.18
N THR A 702 -16.99 7.80 -7.88
CA THR A 702 -17.61 9.03 -7.33
C THR A 702 -18.75 9.61 -8.17
N GLY A 703 -18.98 9.12 -9.39
CA GLY A 703 -19.99 9.64 -10.32
C GLY A 703 -19.66 10.99 -10.94
N GLU A 704 -18.49 11.55 -10.65
CA GLU A 704 -18.04 12.83 -11.18
C GLU A 704 -17.82 12.78 -12.69
N VAL A 705 -18.22 13.84 -13.39
CA VAL A 705 -18.05 13.97 -14.84
C VAL A 705 -16.88 14.90 -15.13
N GLY A 706 -15.93 14.43 -15.94
CA GLY A 706 -14.89 15.24 -16.54
C GLY A 706 -15.21 15.60 -17.99
N SER A 707 -14.48 16.59 -18.52
CA SER A 707 -14.41 16.90 -19.94
C SER A 707 -12.94 16.82 -20.35
N ASN A 708 -12.60 15.90 -21.26
CA ASN A 708 -11.22 15.58 -21.57
C ASN A 708 -10.98 15.64 -23.08
N PRO A 709 -9.93 16.37 -23.52
CA PRO A 709 -9.61 16.46 -24.93
C PRO A 709 -9.12 15.11 -25.46
N ASN A 710 -9.45 14.81 -26.70
CA ASN A 710 -9.03 13.63 -27.42
C ASN A 710 -7.60 13.81 -27.97
N GLU A 711 -6.63 13.69 -27.06
CA GLU A 711 -5.20 13.79 -27.35
C GLU A 711 -4.53 12.42 -27.19
N GLU A 712 -3.45 12.16 -27.93
CA GLU A 712 -2.78 10.85 -27.98
C GLU A 712 -2.32 10.32 -26.61
N ASN A 713 -2.10 11.19 -25.62
CA ASN A 713 -1.62 10.81 -24.30
C ASN A 713 -2.74 10.63 -23.25
N ASN A 714 -4.00 10.94 -23.62
CA ASN A 714 -5.13 10.86 -22.71
C ASN A 714 -5.73 9.45 -22.74
N ASN A 715 -5.28 8.61 -21.81
CA ASN A 715 -5.66 7.21 -21.73
C ASN A 715 -6.58 6.96 -20.52
N TYR A 716 -7.78 6.43 -20.78
CA TYR A 716 -8.81 6.18 -19.77
C TYR A 716 -9.32 4.74 -19.84
N TYR A 717 -10.10 4.35 -18.83
CA TYR A 717 -10.78 3.05 -18.79
C TYR A 717 -11.97 3.00 -19.74
N VAL A 718 -12.38 1.78 -20.10
CA VAL A 718 -13.46 1.56 -21.05
C VAL A 718 -14.47 0.57 -20.48
N SER A 719 -15.73 0.95 -20.50
CA SER A 719 -16.85 0.05 -20.32
C SER A 719 -17.57 -0.02 -21.65
N CYS A 720 -17.87 -1.21 -22.17
CA CYS A 720 -18.72 -1.34 -23.34
C CYS A 720 -20.16 -1.60 -22.88
N VAL A 721 -21.12 -0.96 -23.55
CA VAL A 721 -22.55 -1.17 -23.30
C VAL A 721 -23.22 -1.93 -24.45
N SER A 722 -24.08 -2.89 -24.11
CA SER A 722 -24.92 -3.67 -25.04
C SER A 722 -26.37 -3.65 -24.52
N GLY A 723 -27.34 -3.48 -25.41
CA GLY A 723 -28.74 -3.23 -25.06
C GLY A 723 -29.44 -2.46 -26.16
N LEU A 724 -30.77 -2.29 -26.05
CA LEU A 724 -31.50 -1.43 -26.99
C LEU A 724 -30.78 -0.07 -26.98
N ALA A 725 -30.10 0.25 -28.08
CA ALA A 725 -29.88 1.65 -28.42
C ALA A 725 -31.30 2.21 -28.45
N GLY A 726 -31.72 2.82 -27.33
CA GLY A 726 -32.99 3.50 -27.26
C GLY A 726 -33.04 4.35 -28.53
N PRO A 727 -34.11 4.23 -29.35
CA PRO A 727 -34.17 4.88 -30.66
C PRO A 727 -33.77 6.32 -30.43
N GLU A 728 -32.59 6.74 -30.92
CA GLU A 728 -31.88 7.98 -30.55
C GLU A 728 -32.82 8.89 -29.79
N ILE A 729 -32.93 8.70 -28.46
CA ILE A 729 -33.77 9.58 -27.68
C ILE A 729 -32.92 10.84 -27.72
N PRO A 730 -33.32 11.88 -28.48
CA PRO A 730 -32.50 13.07 -28.56
C PRO A 730 -32.30 13.50 -27.11
N PRO A 731 -31.07 13.88 -26.74
CA PRO A 731 -30.76 14.25 -25.37
C PRO A 731 -31.82 15.22 -24.85
N VAL A 732 -32.13 15.17 -23.56
CA VAL A 732 -33.07 16.09 -22.88
C VAL A 732 -32.48 17.51 -22.81
N ASP A 733 -31.98 18.01 -23.94
CA ASP A 733 -31.20 19.22 -24.15
C ASP A 733 -31.77 20.08 -25.30
N GLU A 734 -32.98 19.79 -25.80
CA GLU A 734 -33.70 20.66 -26.75
C GLU A 734 -35.02 21.19 -26.18
N ILE A 735 -35.34 22.42 -26.58
CA ILE A 735 -36.56 23.13 -26.19
C ILE A 735 -37.81 22.23 -26.25
N ALA A 736 -38.50 22.06 -25.12
CA ALA A 736 -39.72 21.25 -25.08
C ALA A 736 -40.84 21.98 -25.83
N PHE A 737 -41.82 21.26 -26.38
CA PHE A 737 -42.94 21.90 -27.08
C PHE A 737 -44.25 21.16 -26.86
N VAL A 738 -45.36 21.89 -26.97
CA VAL A 738 -46.72 21.38 -26.83
C VAL A 738 -47.64 21.94 -27.90
N TYR A 739 -48.69 21.19 -28.23
CA TYR A 739 -49.75 21.65 -29.11
C TYR A 739 -50.97 22.10 -28.29
N ASP A 740 -51.53 23.27 -28.58
CA ASP A 740 -52.83 23.64 -28.02
C ASP A 740 -53.98 22.88 -28.71
N ILE A 741 -55.20 23.07 -28.19
CA ILE A 741 -56.42 22.46 -28.76
C ILE A 741 -56.75 22.90 -30.19
N ASN A 742 -56.14 23.99 -30.67
CA ASN A 742 -56.31 24.51 -32.02
C ASN A 742 -55.17 24.04 -32.95
N GLY A 743 -54.23 23.24 -32.44
CA GLY A 743 -53.07 22.73 -33.16
C GLY A 743 -51.87 23.69 -33.19
N ASN A 744 -51.92 24.85 -32.55
CA ASN A 744 -50.80 25.77 -32.48
C ASN A 744 -49.68 25.19 -31.62
N LEU A 745 -48.45 25.34 -32.07
CA LEU A 745 -47.26 24.80 -31.41
C LEU A 745 -46.62 25.85 -30.52
N PHE A 746 -46.36 25.52 -29.25
CA PHE A 746 -45.72 26.37 -28.26
C PHE A 746 -44.43 25.74 -27.77
N THR A 747 -43.41 26.56 -27.50
CA THR A 747 -42.13 26.10 -26.95
C THR A 747 -42.00 26.39 -25.45
N SER A 748 -41.22 25.62 -24.72
CA SER A 748 -40.75 25.99 -23.38
C SER A 748 -39.77 27.15 -23.47
N SER A 749 -39.44 27.76 -22.32
CA SER A 749 -38.27 28.64 -22.28
C SER A 749 -37.01 27.85 -22.63
N PRO A 750 -36.10 28.38 -23.45
CA PRO A 750 -34.93 27.65 -23.86
C PRO A 750 -33.90 27.56 -22.72
N SER A 751 -33.25 26.41 -22.61
CA SER A 751 -32.09 26.25 -21.73
C SER A 751 -30.89 27.03 -22.28
N VAL A 752 -29.94 27.36 -21.40
CA VAL A 752 -28.65 27.95 -21.81
C VAL A 752 -27.96 27.04 -22.82
N SER A 753 -27.96 25.73 -22.56
CA SER A 753 -27.35 24.77 -23.48
C SER A 753 -27.99 24.75 -24.86
N TYR A 754 -29.31 24.88 -24.97
CA TYR A 754 -30.00 24.93 -26.26
C TYR A 754 -29.66 26.19 -27.05
N ILE A 755 -29.64 27.35 -26.39
CA ILE A 755 -29.26 28.60 -27.06
C ILE A 755 -27.80 28.57 -27.48
N ASP A 756 -26.89 28.19 -26.59
CA ASP A 756 -25.44 28.28 -26.83
C ASP A 756 -24.95 27.25 -27.86
N ASN A 757 -25.58 26.08 -27.92
CA ASN A 757 -25.17 25.03 -28.85
C ASN A 757 -25.89 25.08 -30.19
N THR A 758 -27.13 25.60 -30.24
CA THR A 758 -27.99 25.45 -31.44
C THR A 758 -28.37 26.79 -32.08
N ILE A 759 -28.73 27.81 -31.28
CA ILE A 759 -29.25 29.08 -31.82
C ILE A 759 -28.15 30.13 -32.00
N LEU A 760 -27.18 30.17 -31.08
CA LEU A 760 -26.09 31.16 -30.99
C LEU A 760 -26.62 32.59 -31.04
N LEU A 761 -27.26 33.04 -29.95
CA LEU A 761 -27.61 34.46 -29.81
C LEU A 761 -26.35 35.28 -29.55
N ASP A 762 -26.37 36.58 -29.89
CA ASP A 762 -25.26 37.47 -29.54
C ASP A 762 -25.05 37.47 -28.02
N LYS A 763 -23.78 37.42 -27.59
CA LYS A 763 -23.32 37.14 -26.19
C LYS A 763 -23.95 38.00 -25.08
N ASP A 764 -24.69 39.05 -25.41
CA ASP A 764 -25.30 40.00 -24.47
C ASP A 764 -26.84 39.91 -24.39
N THR A 765 -27.47 38.81 -24.85
CA THR A 765 -28.93 38.64 -24.82
C THR A 765 -29.42 37.74 -23.69
N GLY A 766 -30.31 38.28 -22.85
CA GLY A 766 -30.99 37.57 -21.76
C GLY A 766 -30.13 37.32 -20.50
N ASP A 767 -30.81 37.18 -19.35
CA ASP A 767 -30.21 36.83 -18.07
C ASP A 767 -30.37 35.33 -17.81
N VAL A 768 -29.38 34.70 -17.15
CA VAL A 768 -29.41 33.27 -16.83
C VAL A 768 -30.06 33.03 -15.46
N LEU A 769 -30.99 32.08 -15.39
CA LEU A 769 -31.64 31.62 -14.17
C LEU A 769 -31.49 30.11 -14.00
N GLU A 770 -31.01 29.69 -12.83
CA GLU A 770 -30.99 28.27 -12.43
C GLU A 770 -32.37 27.81 -11.94
N GLU A 771 -32.81 26.67 -12.45
CA GLU A 771 -33.89 25.84 -11.91
C GLU A 771 -33.26 24.67 -11.14
N ASP A 772 -33.77 24.39 -9.94
CA ASP A 772 -33.21 23.41 -9.00
C ASP A 772 -34.01 22.10 -8.94
N GLY A 773 -34.94 21.89 -9.88
CA GLY A 773 -35.84 20.73 -9.88
C GLY A 773 -37.16 20.94 -9.12
N THR A 774 -37.38 22.08 -8.46
CA THR A 774 -38.60 22.30 -7.64
C THR A 774 -39.75 22.96 -8.41
N HIS A 775 -39.43 23.79 -9.39
CA HIS A 775 -40.38 24.59 -10.18
C HIS A 775 -40.16 24.44 -11.69
N GLY A 776 -39.19 23.63 -12.08
CA GLY A 776 -38.72 23.44 -13.44
C GLY A 776 -37.68 22.33 -13.45
N PRO A 777 -37.34 21.78 -14.62
CA PRO A 777 -36.23 20.84 -14.76
C PRO A 777 -34.95 21.46 -14.22
N SER A 778 -34.15 20.68 -13.49
CA SER A 778 -32.89 21.21 -12.95
C SER A 778 -31.94 21.56 -14.09
N GLY A 779 -31.46 22.81 -14.12
CA GLY A 779 -30.65 23.34 -15.21
C GLY A 779 -30.71 24.87 -15.31
N TYR A 780 -29.96 25.44 -16.25
CA TYR A 780 -29.90 26.88 -16.46
C TYR A 780 -30.74 27.30 -17.68
N PHE A 781 -31.53 28.36 -17.52
CA PHE A 781 -32.45 28.87 -18.55
C PHE A 781 -32.24 30.37 -18.78
N TYR A 782 -32.33 30.79 -20.04
CA TYR A 782 -32.36 32.22 -20.35
C TYR A 782 -33.71 32.83 -20.00
N THR A 783 -33.65 34.06 -19.49
CA THR A 783 -34.78 34.93 -19.20
C THR A 783 -34.59 36.24 -19.94
N PHE A 784 -35.67 36.76 -20.50
CA PHE A 784 -35.64 37.83 -21.49
C PHE A 784 -36.49 38.99 -21.01
N ASP A 785 -36.09 40.21 -21.34
CA ASP A 785 -37.01 41.34 -21.37
C ASP A 785 -37.98 41.22 -22.55
N TRP A 786 -38.96 42.11 -22.63
CA TRP A 786 -40.03 41.95 -23.62
C TRP A 786 -39.52 42.10 -25.07
N ASP A 787 -38.59 43.03 -25.31
CA ASP A 787 -38.04 43.25 -26.66
C ASP A 787 -37.15 42.06 -27.08
N GLU A 788 -36.33 41.55 -26.14
CA GLU A 788 -35.54 40.34 -26.33
C GLU A 788 -36.42 39.10 -26.58
N ALA A 789 -37.56 38.99 -25.90
CA ALA A 789 -38.51 37.88 -26.09
C ALA A 789 -39.10 37.85 -27.51
N VAL A 790 -39.42 39.03 -28.06
CA VAL A 790 -39.86 39.16 -29.45
C VAL A 790 -38.72 38.77 -30.40
N ALA A 791 -37.51 39.28 -30.15
CA ALA A 791 -36.32 38.98 -30.97
C ALA A 791 -35.96 37.47 -30.96
N LEU A 792 -36.19 36.78 -29.85
CA LEU A 792 -36.00 35.33 -29.76
C LEU A 792 -36.91 34.59 -30.74
N CYS A 793 -38.20 34.91 -30.77
CA CYS A 793 -39.13 34.26 -31.69
C CYS A 793 -38.84 34.62 -33.15
N GLU A 794 -38.39 35.84 -33.44
CA GLU A 794 -37.86 36.19 -34.77
C GLU A 794 -36.62 35.37 -35.14
N THR A 795 -35.76 35.10 -34.16
CA THR A 795 -34.58 34.26 -34.37
C THR A 795 -34.97 32.82 -34.69
N TYR A 796 -36.02 32.29 -34.04
CA TYR A 796 -36.53 30.96 -34.37
C TYR A 796 -37.03 30.87 -35.80
N ASN A 797 -37.61 31.96 -36.34
CA ASN A 797 -37.96 32.04 -37.76
C ASN A 797 -36.72 31.98 -38.65
N LYS A 798 -35.70 32.80 -38.36
CA LYS A 798 -34.45 32.84 -39.14
C LYS A 798 -33.69 31.52 -39.10
N LYS A 799 -33.79 30.78 -38.00
CA LYS A 799 -33.11 29.49 -37.79
C LYS A 799 -33.97 28.30 -38.22
N HIS A 800 -35.19 28.53 -38.70
CA HIS A 800 -36.13 27.49 -39.08
C HIS A 800 -36.30 26.44 -37.96
N VAL A 801 -36.47 26.88 -36.71
CA VAL A 801 -36.62 25.96 -35.57
C VAL A 801 -37.81 25.05 -35.81
N LEU A 802 -37.57 23.73 -35.72
CA LEU A 802 -38.53 22.66 -36.09
C LEU A 802 -39.06 22.78 -37.54
N GLY A 803 -38.26 23.34 -38.45
CA GLY A 803 -38.61 23.56 -39.85
C GLY A 803 -39.67 24.65 -40.08
N ARG A 804 -39.88 25.56 -39.13
CA ARG A 804 -40.95 26.57 -39.15
C ARG A 804 -40.40 28.00 -39.19
N GLU A 805 -41.14 28.89 -39.87
CA GLU A 805 -40.77 30.30 -40.11
C GLU A 805 -41.84 31.30 -39.63
N ASN A 806 -42.81 30.85 -38.84
CA ASN A 806 -43.94 31.67 -38.37
C ASN A 806 -44.10 31.70 -36.83
N TRP A 807 -43.00 31.55 -36.12
CA TRP A 807 -42.88 31.79 -34.68
C TRP A 807 -43.15 33.26 -34.34
N SER A 808 -43.94 33.46 -33.30
CA SER A 808 -44.33 34.77 -32.78
C SER A 808 -44.58 34.65 -31.28
N LEU A 809 -44.47 35.77 -30.55
CA LEU A 809 -44.84 35.77 -29.14
C LEU A 809 -46.36 35.55 -29.03
N PRO A 810 -46.84 34.59 -28.22
CA PRO A 810 -48.27 34.32 -28.06
C PRO A 810 -48.99 35.38 -27.25
N SER A 811 -50.30 35.47 -27.45
CA SER A 811 -51.17 36.31 -26.63
C SER A 811 -51.40 35.75 -25.24
N LEU A 812 -51.78 36.61 -24.30
CA LEU A 812 -52.08 36.19 -22.93
C LEU A 812 -53.15 35.11 -22.90
N LYS A 813 -54.19 35.26 -23.73
CA LYS A 813 -55.29 34.30 -23.84
C LYS A 813 -54.80 32.91 -24.30
N GLU A 814 -53.81 32.88 -25.18
CA GLU A 814 -53.24 31.62 -25.70
C GLU A 814 -52.37 30.93 -24.65
N LEU A 815 -51.50 31.68 -23.97
CA LEU A 815 -50.70 31.11 -22.88
C LEU A 815 -51.58 30.62 -21.71
N GLN A 816 -52.61 31.39 -21.33
CA GLN A 816 -53.58 30.94 -20.33
C GLN A 816 -54.40 29.73 -20.81
N GLY A 817 -54.58 29.58 -22.12
CA GLY A 817 -55.24 28.44 -22.75
C GLY A 817 -54.49 27.11 -22.56
N LEU A 818 -53.20 27.13 -22.24
CA LEU A 818 -52.42 25.92 -21.96
C LEU A 818 -52.80 25.30 -20.61
N TYR A 819 -53.09 26.11 -19.60
CA TYR A 819 -53.30 25.62 -18.23
C TYR A 819 -54.54 24.69 -18.09
N PRO A 820 -55.72 24.97 -18.67
CA PRO A 820 -56.85 24.04 -18.63
C PRO A 820 -56.58 22.69 -19.31
N VAL A 821 -55.58 22.61 -20.20
CA VAL A 821 -55.25 21.40 -20.96
C VAL A 821 -54.20 20.57 -20.24
N PHE A 822 -53.12 21.21 -19.81
CA PHE A 822 -51.93 20.54 -19.27
C PHE A 822 -51.77 20.70 -17.76
N GLY A 823 -52.54 21.57 -17.12
CA GLY A 823 -52.37 21.93 -15.72
C GLY A 823 -51.04 22.66 -15.48
N ASN A 824 -50.37 22.33 -14.38
CA ASN A 824 -49.05 22.86 -14.07
C ASN A 824 -48.02 22.33 -15.08
N MET A 825 -47.52 23.21 -15.95
CA MET A 825 -46.63 22.87 -17.07
C MET A 825 -45.30 22.25 -16.64
N PHE A 826 -44.83 22.47 -15.41
CA PHE A 826 -43.66 21.75 -14.90
C PHE A 826 -43.98 20.28 -14.63
N LEU A 827 -45.12 20.00 -13.98
CA LEU A 827 -45.49 18.64 -13.61
C LEU A 827 -45.95 17.79 -14.79
N SER A 828 -46.56 18.41 -15.81
CA SER A 828 -47.06 17.70 -16.99
C SER A 828 -46.02 17.60 -18.10
N GLU A 829 -45.40 18.73 -18.44
CA GLU A 829 -44.60 18.86 -19.66
C GLU A 829 -43.14 19.20 -19.38
N ASN A 830 -42.74 19.22 -18.11
CA ASN A 830 -41.38 19.50 -17.65
C ASN A 830 -40.88 20.90 -18.10
N TRP A 831 -41.76 21.89 -18.18
CA TRP A 831 -41.38 23.27 -18.48
C TRP A 831 -40.91 24.01 -17.22
N PRO A 832 -39.97 24.96 -17.32
CA PRO A 832 -39.60 25.80 -16.19
C PRO A 832 -40.75 26.77 -15.85
N THR A 833 -41.12 26.85 -14.57
CA THR A 833 -42.25 27.65 -14.07
C THR A 833 -41.87 28.53 -12.87
N ARG A 834 -40.57 28.68 -12.55
CA ARG A 834 -40.09 29.63 -11.53
C ARG A 834 -40.35 31.09 -11.88
N LYS A 835 -40.44 31.42 -13.17
CA LYS A 835 -40.82 32.75 -13.70
C LYS A 835 -42.06 32.64 -14.58
N ARG A 836 -42.68 33.79 -14.86
CA ARG A 836 -43.83 33.89 -15.77
C ARG A 836 -43.36 33.96 -17.21
N TYR A 837 -44.28 33.74 -18.15
CA TYR A 837 -44.03 33.78 -19.58
C TYR A 837 -44.55 35.06 -20.20
N TRP A 838 -43.71 35.76 -20.97
CA TRP A 838 -44.10 36.98 -21.70
C TRP A 838 -45.21 36.71 -22.72
N SER A 839 -46.11 37.68 -22.91
CA SER A 839 -47.12 37.68 -23.96
C SER A 839 -47.07 38.95 -24.82
N ASP A 840 -47.65 38.89 -26.01
CA ASP A 840 -47.81 40.05 -26.91
C ASP A 840 -48.94 41.01 -26.51
N THR A 841 -49.63 40.74 -25.39
CA THR A 841 -50.85 41.46 -25.01
C THR A 841 -50.51 42.68 -24.16
N ASN A 842 -50.82 43.87 -24.68
CA ASN A 842 -50.50 45.14 -24.03
C ASN A 842 -51.44 45.43 -22.85
N ALA A 843 -50.87 45.83 -21.71
CA ALA A 843 -51.63 46.43 -20.61
C ALA A 843 -51.67 47.96 -20.73
N ASN A 844 -50.56 48.58 -21.15
CA ASN A 844 -50.45 49.97 -21.60
C ASN A 844 -49.12 50.15 -22.39
N ASN A 845 -48.73 51.39 -22.70
CA ASN A 845 -47.57 51.69 -23.57
C ASN A 845 -46.20 51.24 -23.03
N ILE A 846 -46.08 50.84 -21.76
CA ILE A 846 -44.81 50.41 -21.15
C ILE A 846 -44.93 49.09 -20.36
N LEU A 847 -46.10 48.45 -20.39
CA LEU A 847 -46.41 47.24 -19.64
C LEU A 847 -47.06 46.19 -20.55
N HIS A 848 -46.56 44.96 -20.50
CA HIS A 848 -47.17 43.80 -21.15
C HIS A 848 -47.66 42.77 -20.13
N PHE A 849 -48.66 41.99 -20.51
CA PHE A 849 -49.14 40.88 -19.71
C PHE A 849 -48.19 39.68 -19.80
N MET A 850 -48.20 38.85 -18.75
CA MET A 850 -47.47 37.60 -18.63
C MET A 850 -48.39 36.53 -18.03
N ALA A 851 -48.17 35.28 -18.41
CA ALA A 851 -48.89 34.12 -17.88
C ALA A 851 -48.01 33.33 -16.89
N ASP A 852 -48.61 32.92 -15.78
CA ASP A 852 -48.03 31.98 -14.84
C ASP A 852 -48.46 30.57 -15.22
N LEU A 853 -47.55 29.81 -15.82
CA LEU A 853 -47.85 28.47 -16.35
C LEU A 853 -47.89 27.38 -15.25
N LYS A 854 -47.61 27.74 -13.99
CA LYS A 854 -47.80 26.86 -12.84
C LYS A 854 -49.25 26.77 -12.39
N ASP A 855 -49.98 27.89 -12.43
CA ASP A 855 -51.34 28.00 -11.87
C ASP A 855 -52.37 28.72 -12.75
N GLY A 856 -52.00 29.08 -13.99
CA GLY A 856 -52.87 29.68 -15.00
C GLY A 856 -53.21 31.15 -14.77
N LYS A 857 -52.62 31.80 -13.75
CA LYS A 857 -52.86 33.21 -13.46
C LYS A 857 -52.14 34.12 -14.44
N SER A 858 -52.55 35.38 -14.47
CA SER A 858 -51.92 36.43 -15.27
C SER A 858 -51.46 37.59 -14.40
N ALA A 859 -50.36 38.24 -14.80
CA ALA A 859 -49.90 39.51 -14.26
C ALA A 859 -49.47 40.42 -15.41
N TYR A 860 -49.12 41.67 -15.12
CA TYR A 860 -48.44 42.55 -16.07
C TYR A 860 -47.21 43.16 -15.41
N ASN A 861 -46.19 43.50 -16.19
CA ASN A 861 -44.97 44.09 -15.68
C ASN A 861 -44.29 44.98 -16.72
N ASN A 862 -43.32 45.78 -16.26
CA ASN A 862 -42.50 46.62 -17.12
C ASN A 862 -41.70 45.77 -18.10
N ASN A 863 -41.62 46.24 -19.34
CA ASN A 863 -40.94 45.59 -20.46
C ASN A 863 -39.49 45.19 -20.13
N SER A 864 -38.79 45.93 -19.26
CA SER A 864 -37.41 45.62 -18.86
C SER A 864 -37.25 44.43 -17.89
N SER A 865 -38.33 43.74 -17.53
CA SER A 865 -38.26 42.63 -16.56
C SER A 865 -37.84 41.32 -17.22
N LYS A 866 -36.92 40.59 -16.60
CA LYS A 866 -36.46 39.29 -17.14
C LYS A 866 -37.41 38.16 -16.78
N GLN A 867 -37.98 37.50 -17.79
CA GLN A 867 -39.02 36.47 -17.67
C GLN A 867 -38.77 35.33 -18.67
N TYR A 868 -39.50 34.22 -18.52
CA TYR A 868 -39.46 33.14 -19.50
C TYR A 868 -40.20 33.49 -20.79
N VAL A 869 -39.88 32.78 -21.86
CA VAL A 869 -40.45 33.02 -23.18
C VAL A 869 -40.93 31.72 -23.79
N SER A 870 -42.11 31.75 -24.39
CA SER A 870 -42.64 30.68 -25.22
C SER A 870 -42.88 31.28 -26.59
N CYS A 871 -42.35 30.67 -27.64
CA CYS A 871 -42.65 31.07 -29.01
C CYS A 871 -43.77 30.19 -29.55
N ARG A 872 -44.74 30.81 -30.21
CA ARG A 872 -45.90 30.14 -30.80
C ARG A 872 -45.81 30.15 -32.33
N SER A 873 -45.94 28.97 -32.93
CA SER A 873 -46.15 28.77 -34.36
C SER A 873 -47.61 28.38 -34.62
N VAL A 874 -48.32 29.20 -35.39
CA VAL A 874 -49.71 28.96 -35.80
C VAL A 874 -49.78 27.92 -36.91
N VAL A 875 -50.81 27.06 -36.90
CA VAL A 875 -51.10 26.17 -38.04
C VAL A 875 -51.82 26.99 -39.10
N TYR A 876 -51.35 26.89 -40.35
CA TYR A 876 -52.06 27.45 -41.50
C TYR A 876 -53.25 26.60 -41.93
#